data_AF-D8LE21-F1
#
_entry.id   AF-D8LE21-F1
#
_cell.length_a   1.000
_cell.length_b   1.000
_cell.length_c   1.000
_cell.angle_alpha   90.00
_cell.angle_beta   90.00
_cell.angle_gamma   90.00
#
_symmetry.space_group_name_H-M   'P 1'
#
loop_
_entity.id
_entity.type
_entity.pdbx_description
1 polymer ?
#
loop_
_entity_poly.entity_id
_entity_poly.type
_entity_poly.pdbx_seq_one_letter_code
_entity_poly.pdbx_strand_id
1 'polypeptide(L)'
;MLGLPEEAASTLESLLCLQLRLSYLSTQTPKALREYTHSRDAGGITRRAEAALLARISSEYSFPRALNSAAASAPGAADAAADAASSAILPLLAEHLELDLAKKDPEAWKAVRAVFERAHPWAVRTECLLVEGCDDRITVPYEAGRITNKYHCSPVPTPEVVSRSSCTSSSSSRRAFGSADDARHDLLLTWALKKGVGRDQTRDDSTRELYDDGGFTNRMSDVRRRLLDVLGMDRKTVEVFLTPSGSDAEFLPTALACVRARRLGHKAADGPAVTSIVVAAGEVGSGTAGAAGGKHFSKLTPRGTPGRPENHVEGMPAGDVVVVQMKTRSKSGAFLPCEDLVRSAVHKALSSCPTSVVVVHFVAGSKTGICSPSENVLAEMRQRYGERLLVVVDACQLRLEDQNVRKYVSLGFLTLVTGSKFYCGPPFCGAVLFPPEALAELQAGHEHLPAGFDDYFTRHEVDSRYSTLRSRLPSWENRGLLLRWTSALTNMEAVKSIPKNRLNAFVSSWVQEVHDNVQDKWPYLSLLPEQRTGEPSIAVGGVNTVVPIVVRVPRTSSEGSDGNPEVALGYEDLRLFHRLLSEDIGRYLPQDLAVGDRAAARLRVLFGQPVKLGGASFGVIRIALGADMLMDAFCRGDPPLSEENVPAAGEGGGVARLLTQIVFWRAGGRTKHEKRLGPRRDAPCLHPTMTRGFVVVWMRSRLDA
;
A
#
# COMPACT_ATOMS: atom_id res chain seq x y z
N MET A 1 7.25 33.39 -18.77
CA MET A 1 8.21 32.54 -18.02
C MET A 1 8.85 31.44 -18.89
N LEU A 2 8.09 30.79 -19.77
CA LEU A 2 8.55 29.62 -20.55
C LEU A 2 9.59 29.93 -21.65
N GLY A 3 9.83 31.20 -21.97
CA GLY A 3 10.70 31.58 -23.09
C GLY A 3 10.13 31.22 -24.48
N LEU A 4 8.85 30.82 -24.53
CA LEU A 4 8.09 30.57 -25.75
C LEU A 4 7.40 31.85 -26.22
N PRO A 5 7.19 32.03 -27.55
CA PRO A 5 6.24 33.02 -28.07
C PRO A 5 4.86 32.87 -27.44
N GLU A 6 4.07 33.95 -27.41
CA GLU A 6 2.74 33.96 -26.76
C GLU A 6 1.80 32.88 -27.32
N GLU A 7 1.72 32.76 -28.64
CA GLU A 7 0.90 31.72 -29.32
C GLU A 7 1.37 30.30 -28.95
N ALA A 8 2.68 30.08 -28.83
CA ALA A 8 3.26 28.79 -28.43
C ALA A 8 3.00 28.46 -26.95
N ALA A 9 3.07 29.46 -26.06
CA ALA A 9 2.73 29.30 -24.65
C ALA A 9 1.23 28.96 -24.47
N SER A 10 0.34 29.67 -25.16
CA SER A 10 -1.11 29.38 -25.17
C SER A 10 -1.43 28.00 -25.72
N THR A 11 -0.71 27.57 -26.75
CA THR A 11 -0.83 26.22 -27.34
C THR A 11 -0.44 25.15 -26.31
N LEU A 12 0.72 25.31 -25.66
CA LEU A 12 1.18 24.38 -24.63
C LEU A 12 0.20 24.29 -23.45
N GLU A 13 -0.29 25.43 -22.96
CA GLU A 13 -1.28 25.48 -21.88
C GLU A 13 -2.55 24.68 -22.24
N SER A 14 -3.08 24.90 -23.44
CA SER A 14 -4.28 24.21 -23.93
C SER A 14 -4.08 22.69 -23.98
N LEU A 15 -2.91 22.24 -24.43
CA LEU A 15 -2.55 20.82 -24.49
C LEU A 15 -2.46 20.19 -23.09
N LEU A 16 -1.78 20.85 -22.14
CA LEU A 16 -1.64 20.35 -20.77
C LEU A 16 -2.98 20.36 -20.01
N CYS A 17 -3.82 21.38 -20.22
CA CYS A 17 -5.17 21.44 -19.68
C CYS A 17 -6.05 20.32 -20.24
N LEU A 18 -5.99 20.03 -21.55
CA LEU A 18 -6.72 18.92 -22.15
C LEU A 18 -6.25 17.57 -21.57
N GLN A 19 -4.94 17.36 -21.43
CA GLN A 19 -4.39 16.16 -20.79
C GLN A 19 -4.93 15.97 -19.35
N LEU A 20 -4.96 17.04 -18.55
CA LEU A 20 -5.56 17.01 -17.21
C LEU A 20 -7.05 16.64 -17.24
N ARG A 21 -7.83 17.22 -18.17
CA ARG A 21 -9.25 16.87 -18.35
C ARG A 21 -9.45 15.42 -18.78
N LEU A 22 -8.66 14.91 -19.72
CA LEU A 22 -8.71 13.51 -20.14
C LEU A 22 -8.38 12.55 -18.99
N SER A 23 -7.40 12.90 -18.15
CA SER A 23 -7.08 12.11 -16.95
C SER A 23 -8.21 12.13 -15.92
N TYR A 24 -8.99 13.21 -15.81
CA TYR A 24 -10.20 13.23 -15.00
C TYR A 24 -11.26 12.29 -15.57
N LEU A 25 -11.52 12.38 -16.87
CA LEU A 25 -12.54 11.59 -17.56
C LEU A 25 -12.24 10.09 -17.50
N SER A 26 -10.95 9.69 -17.50
CA SER A 26 -10.55 8.27 -17.39
C SER A 26 -10.91 7.64 -16.03
N THR A 27 -11.11 8.45 -14.99
CA THR A 27 -11.57 7.99 -13.66
C THR A 27 -13.08 7.95 -13.51
N GLN A 28 -13.83 8.44 -14.49
CA GLN A 28 -15.28 8.54 -14.38
C GLN A 28 -15.96 7.20 -14.68
N THR A 29 -17.06 6.95 -13.96
CA THR A 29 -17.90 5.77 -14.21
C THR A 29 -18.56 5.88 -15.59
N PRO A 30 -18.94 4.77 -16.25
CA PRO A 30 -19.65 4.82 -17.52
C PRO A 30 -20.95 5.63 -17.46
N LYS A 31 -21.61 5.63 -16.28
CA LYS A 31 -22.79 6.47 -16.03
C LYS A 31 -22.43 7.95 -15.98
N ALA A 32 -21.41 8.32 -15.20
CA ALA A 32 -20.95 9.70 -15.08
C ALA A 32 -20.44 10.25 -16.43
N LEU A 33 -19.76 9.43 -17.24
CA LEU A 33 -19.32 9.80 -18.58
C LEU A 33 -20.51 10.00 -19.54
N ARG A 34 -21.56 9.18 -19.42
CA ARG A 34 -22.83 9.41 -20.15
C ARG A 34 -23.50 10.71 -19.71
N GLU A 35 -23.57 10.98 -18.41
CA GLU A 35 -24.14 12.23 -17.89
C GLU A 35 -23.32 13.45 -18.34
N TYR A 36 -21.98 13.35 -18.32
CA TYR A 36 -21.06 14.37 -18.82
C TYR A 36 -21.34 14.74 -20.28
N THR A 37 -21.64 13.74 -21.13
CA THR A 37 -21.87 13.89 -22.57
C THR A 37 -23.32 14.29 -22.95
N HIS A 38 -24.25 14.32 -21.99
CA HIS A 38 -25.69 14.54 -22.25
C HIS A 38 -26.18 15.98 -22.13
N SER A 39 -25.28 16.97 -22.03
CA SER A 39 -25.67 18.38 -22.14
C SER A 39 -26.04 18.75 -23.59
N ARG A 40 -27.06 19.61 -23.79
CA ARG A 40 -27.51 20.09 -25.12
C ARG A 40 -27.01 21.50 -25.47
N ASP A 41 -26.18 22.09 -24.62
CA ASP A 41 -25.52 23.39 -24.87
C ASP A 41 -24.22 23.23 -25.68
N ALA A 42 -23.58 24.34 -26.05
CA ALA A 42 -22.28 24.35 -26.74
C ALA A 42 -21.18 23.59 -25.96
N GLY A 43 -21.29 23.55 -24.62
CA GLY A 43 -20.45 22.72 -23.77
C GLY A 43 -20.64 21.22 -24.02
N GLY A 44 -21.86 20.76 -24.30
CA GLY A 44 -22.18 19.37 -24.59
C GLY A 44 -21.52 18.78 -25.83
N ILE A 45 -21.31 19.57 -26.88
CA ILE A 45 -20.58 19.15 -28.10
C ILE A 45 -19.11 18.90 -27.75
N THR A 46 -18.48 19.84 -27.06
CA THR A 46 -17.08 19.74 -26.60
C THR A 46 -16.88 18.49 -25.72
N ARG A 47 -17.80 18.24 -24.78
CA ARG A 47 -17.73 17.08 -23.88
C ARG A 47 -17.85 15.73 -24.59
N ARG A 48 -18.66 15.64 -25.65
CA ARG A 48 -18.75 14.43 -26.50
C ARG A 48 -17.47 14.19 -27.28
N ALA A 49 -16.90 15.26 -27.84
CA ALA A 49 -15.64 15.19 -28.55
C ALA A 49 -14.49 14.75 -27.64
N GLU A 50 -14.41 15.24 -26.40
CA GLU A 50 -13.42 14.80 -25.41
C GLU A 50 -13.59 13.32 -25.02
N ALA A 51 -14.83 12.85 -24.81
CA ALA A 51 -15.10 11.45 -24.51
C ALA A 51 -14.74 10.53 -25.69
N ALA A 52 -14.98 10.96 -26.92
CA ALA A 52 -14.58 10.25 -28.13
C ALA A 52 -13.06 10.22 -28.30
N LEU A 53 -12.38 11.34 -28.03
CA LEU A 53 -10.93 11.43 -28.00
C LEU A 53 -10.34 10.47 -26.96
N LEU A 54 -10.88 10.44 -25.74
CA LEU A 54 -10.44 9.51 -24.70
C LEU A 54 -10.61 8.04 -25.13
N ALA A 55 -11.72 7.71 -25.79
CA ALA A 55 -11.98 6.38 -26.31
C ALA A 55 -10.98 6.00 -27.42
N ARG A 56 -10.73 6.92 -28.36
CA ARG A 56 -9.75 6.77 -29.44
C ARG A 56 -8.34 6.56 -28.90
N ILE A 57 -7.92 7.42 -27.95
CA ILE A 57 -6.64 7.31 -27.26
C ILE A 57 -6.53 5.95 -26.56
N SER A 58 -7.58 5.51 -25.85
CA SER A 58 -7.58 4.24 -25.12
C SER A 58 -7.56 3.00 -26.03
N SER A 59 -8.00 3.11 -27.30
CA SER A 59 -8.02 2.01 -28.26
C SER A 59 -6.78 1.95 -29.16
N GLU A 60 -6.24 3.11 -29.55
CA GLU A 60 -5.09 3.22 -30.47
C GLU A 60 -3.76 3.14 -29.73
N TYR A 61 -3.74 3.60 -28.48
CA TYR A 61 -2.58 3.58 -27.62
C TYR A 61 -3.00 2.82 -26.39
N SER A 62 -2.19 1.87 -25.93
CA SER A 62 -2.35 1.30 -24.59
C SER A 62 -2.02 2.40 -23.57
N PHE A 63 -2.85 3.43 -23.50
CA PHE A 63 -2.77 4.49 -22.51
C PHE A 63 -2.83 3.82 -21.14
N PRO A 64 -2.21 4.38 -20.10
CA PRO A 64 -2.42 3.92 -18.73
C PRO A 64 -3.85 4.31 -18.25
N ARG A 65 -4.89 3.82 -18.94
CA ARG A 65 -5.89 3.07 -18.20
C ARG A 65 -5.08 2.02 -17.48
N ALA A 66 -5.17 1.99 -16.16
CA ALA A 66 -4.62 0.89 -15.38
C ALA A 66 -4.85 -0.43 -16.14
N LEU A 67 -3.80 -0.91 -16.78
CA LEU A 67 -3.52 -2.31 -16.99
C LEU A 67 -4.63 -3.10 -17.66
N ASN A 68 -4.53 -3.26 -18.98
CA ASN A 68 -5.03 -4.48 -19.59
C ASN A 68 -4.02 -5.02 -20.62
N SER A 69 -3.49 -6.19 -20.24
CA SER A 69 -3.09 -7.34 -21.06
C SER A 69 -2.62 -7.12 -22.51
N ALA A 70 -1.40 -7.64 -22.74
CA ALA A 70 -0.89 -8.17 -24.01
C ALA A 70 -0.11 -7.21 -24.93
N ALA A 71 1.08 -6.77 -24.48
CA ALA A 71 2.26 -6.65 -25.35
C ALA A 71 3.53 -6.46 -24.48
N ALA A 72 4.34 -7.51 -24.33
CA ALA A 72 5.69 -7.40 -23.79
C ALA A 72 6.58 -8.45 -24.46
N SER A 73 7.42 -8.02 -25.39
CA SER A 73 8.51 -8.83 -25.92
C SER A 73 9.69 -7.92 -26.31
N ALA A 74 10.37 -7.36 -25.30
CA ALA A 74 11.81 -7.01 -25.29
C ALA A 74 12.15 -6.10 -24.09
N PRO A 75 13.25 -6.35 -23.35
CA PRO A 75 13.79 -5.40 -22.37
C PRO A 75 14.23 -4.11 -23.07
N GLY A 76 13.77 -2.94 -22.60
CA GLY A 76 14.01 -1.63 -23.23
C GLY A 76 12.83 -1.08 -24.05
N ALA A 77 11.81 -1.89 -24.35
CA ALA A 77 10.64 -1.46 -25.11
C ALA A 77 9.67 -0.58 -24.29
N ALA A 78 9.69 -0.62 -22.95
CA ALA A 78 8.73 0.10 -22.12
C ALA A 78 9.02 1.61 -21.99
N ASP A 79 10.30 2.02 -21.92
CA ASP A 79 10.68 3.44 -21.84
C ASP A 79 10.51 4.09 -23.22
N ALA A 80 10.91 3.37 -24.28
CA ALA A 80 10.60 3.74 -25.67
C ALA A 80 9.09 3.75 -25.95
N ALA A 81 8.28 2.88 -25.32
CA ALA A 81 6.83 2.87 -25.47
C ALA A 81 6.14 4.02 -24.70
N ALA A 82 6.68 4.44 -23.55
CA ALA A 82 6.20 5.61 -22.82
C ALA A 82 6.52 6.90 -23.59
N ASP A 83 7.74 7.05 -24.10
CA ASP A 83 8.14 8.19 -24.94
C ASP A 83 7.43 8.16 -26.32
N ALA A 84 7.23 6.98 -26.91
CA ALA A 84 6.47 6.82 -28.16
C ALA A 84 4.98 7.07 -27.96
N ALA A 85 4.39 6.66 -26.83
CA ALA A 85 3.01 6.98 -26.49
C ALA A 85 2.84 8.50 -26.33
N SER A 86 3.74 9.15 -25.58
CA SER A 86 3.78 10.61 -25.39
C SER A 86 3.85 11.37 -26.72
N SER A 87 4.75 10.94 -27.60
CA SER A 87 4.94 11.50 -28.94
C SER A 87 3.75 11.28 -29.87
N ALA A 88 2.96 10.23 -29.64
CA ALA A 88 1.82 9.86 -30.47
C ALA A 88 0.48 10.44 -29.98
N ILE A 89 0.37 10.78 -28.69
CA ILE A 89 -0.81 11.46 -28.12
C ILE A 89 -0.84 12.92 -28.56
N LEU A 90 0.31 13.61 -28.58
CA LEU A 90 0.38 15.03 -28.88
C LEU A 90 -0.31 15.43 -30.21
N PRO A 91 -0.10 14.72 -31.33
CA PRO A 91 -0.84 14.99 -32.57
C PRO A 91 -2.37 14.89 -32.42
N LEU A 92 -2.88 13.94 -31.64
CA LEU A 92 -4.32 13.77 -31.42
C LEU A 92 -4.91 14.90 -30.58
N LEU A 93 -4.17 15.36 -29.56
CA LEU A 93 -4.57 16.51 -28.76
C LEU A 93 -4.58 17.79 -29.59
N ALA A 94 -3.56 17.96 -30.44
CA ALA A 94 -3.45 19.10 -31.34
C ALA A 94 -4.56 19.13 -32.40
N GLU A 95 -4.86 17.97 -32.99
CA GLU A 95 -5.99 17.77 -33.91
C GLU A 95 -7.31 18.13 -33.23
N HIS A 96 -7.54 17.63 -32.02
CA HIS A 96 -8.76 17.90 -31.26
C HIS A 96 -8.96 19.38 -30.90
N LEU A 97 -7.86 20.09 -30.63
CA LEU A 97 -7.88 21.52 -30.31
C LEU A 97 -7.82 22.42 -31.54
N GLU A 98 -7.83 21.85 -32.75
CA GLU A 98 -7.70 22.58 -34.02
C GLU A 98 -6.45 23.49 -34.07
N LEU A 99 -5.35 23.01 -33.48
CA LEU A 99 -4.11 23.78 -33.38
C LEU A 99 -3.32 23.73 -34.69
N ASP A 100 -3.24 24.88 -35.38
CA ASP A 100 -2.49 25.02 -36.64
C ASP A 100 -1.03 25.48 -36.44
N LEU A 101 -0.55 25.60 -35.19
CA LEU A 101 0.81 26.09 -34.91
C LEU A 101 1.89 25.27 -35.64
N ALA A 102 1.69 23.95 -35.77
CA ALA A 102 2.59 23.07 -36.52
C ALA A 102 2.80 23.49 -37.99
N LYS A 103 1.78 24.10 -38.62
CA LYS A 103 1.84 24.59 -40.00
C LYS A 103 2.34 26.04 -40.07
N LYS A 104 1.91 26.89 -39.12
CA LYS A 104 2.21 28.33 -39.10
C LYS A 104 3.64 28.64 -38.66
N ASP A 105 4.10 27.96 -37.62
CA ASP A 105 5.43 28.15 -37.04
C ASP A 105 5.99 26.78 -36.57
N PRO A 106 6.66 26.05 -37.48
CA PRO A 106 7.22 24.73 -37.17
C PRO A 106 8.26 24.74 -36.04
N GLU A 107 9.02 25.83 -35.86
CA GLU A 107 10.03 25.93 -34.81
C GLU A 107 9.37 26.17 -33.45
N ALA A 108 8.34 27.03 -33.37
CA ALA A 108 7.53 27.17 -32.17
C ALA A 108 6.83 25.86 -31.80
N TRP A 109 6.28 25.13 -32.78
CA TRP A 109 5.67 23.81 -32.56
C TRP A 109 6.67 22.79 -32.02
N LYS A 110 7.89 22.75 -32.57
CA LYS A 110 8.97 21.90 -32.08
C LYS A 110 9.33 22.23 -30.62
N ALA A 111 9.35 23.51 -30.25
CA ALA A 111 9.57 23.93 -28.88
C ALA A 111 8.41 23.49 -27.94
N VAL A 112 7.16 23.68 -28.36
CA VAL A 112 5.96 23.20 -27.62
C VAL A 112 6.02 21.70 -27.42
N ARG A 113 6.29 20.94 -28.48
CA ARG A 113 6.44 19.47 -28.43
C ARG A 113 7.47 19.04 -27.39
N ALA A 114 8.66 19.64 -27.44
CA ALA A 114 9.73 19.30 -26.50
C ALA A 114 9.32 19.55 -25.05
N VAL A 115 8.61 20.65 -24.77
CA VAL A 115 8.12 20.95 -23.42
C VAL A 115 6.99 20.00 -23.02
N PHE A 116 6.02 19.76 -23.91
CA PHE A 116 4.89 18.86 -23.65
C PHE A 116 5.36 17.44 -23.36
N GLU A 117 6.22 16.85 -24.19
CA GLU A 117 6.72 15.47 -24.00
C GLU A 117 7.34 15.29 -22.62
N ARG A 118 8.03 16.30 -22.09
CA ARG A 118 8.62 16.27 -20.75
C ARG A 118 7.63 16.55 -19.60
N ALA A 119 6.67 17.46 -19.81
CA ALA A 119 5.79 17.95 -18.75
C ALA A 119 4.48 17.16 -18.62
N HIS A 120 3.97 16.59 -19.72
CA HIS A 120 2.68 15.91 -19.74
C HIS A 120 2.57 14.69 -18.79
N PRO A 121 3.63 13.95 -18.37
CA PRO A 121 3.48 12.89 -17.39
C PRO A 121 3.04 13.41 -16.02
N TRP A 122 3.25 14.70 -15.75
CA TRP A 122 2.85 15.40 -14.52
C TRP A 122 1.56 16.20 -14.69
N ALA A 123 1.08 16.35 -15.93
CA ALA A 123 -0.24 16.90 -16.28
C ALA A 123 -1.35 15.85 -16.18
N VAL A 124 -1.23 14.93 -15.24
CA VAL A 124 -2.19 13.88 -14.92
C VAL A 124 -2.71 14.15 -13.52
N ARG A 125 -3.99 13.89 -13.24
CA ARG A 125 -4.53 14.11 -11.90
C ARG A 125 -3.82 13.29 -10.81
N THR A 126 -3.65 13.88 -9.64
CA THR A 126 -2.93 13.29 -8.50
C THR A 126 -3.46 11.91 -8.12
N GLU A 127 -4.77 11.70 -8.07
CA GLU A 127 -5.30 10.39 -7.70
C GLU A 127 -5.04 9.28 -8.73
N CYS A 128 -4.80 9.64 -9.99
CA CYS A 128 -4.38 8.69 -11.03
C CYS A 128 -2.92 8.30 -10.80
N LEU A 129 -2.04 9.28 -10.56
CA LEU A 129 -0.63 9.03 -10.27
C LEU A 129 -0.44 8.23 -8.98
N LEU A 130 -1.26 8.47 -7.95
CA LEU A 130 -1.20 7.74 -6.69
C LEU A 130 -1.43 6.22 -6.84
N VAL A 131 -2.08 5.77 -7.92
CA VAL A 131 -2.32 4.35 -8.22
C VAL A 131 -1.35 3.74 -9.25
N GLU A 132 -0.38 4.52 -9.75
CA GLU A 132 0.68 4.06 -10.67
C GLU A 132 1.93 3.56 -9.93
N GLY A 133 2.83 2.87 -10.64
CA GLY A 133 4.16 2.52 -10.10
C GLY A 133 4.10 1.55 -8.92
N CYS A 134 3.12 0.65 -8.95
CA CYS A 134 2.91 -0.42 -7.99
C CYS A 134 2.09 -1.55 -8.63
N ASP A 135 1.74 -2.55 -7.83
CA ASP A 135 1.09 -3.77 -8.31
C ASP A 135 -0.45 -3.71 -8.37
N ASP A 136 -1.08 -4.81 -8.82
CA ASP A 136 -2.53 -4.90 -9.09
C ASP A 136 -3.44 -4.60 -7.87
N ARG A 137 -2.86 -4.59 -6.67
CA ARG A 137 -3.61 -4.50 -5.42
C ARG A 137 -4.14 -3.08 -5.15
N ILE A 138 -3.51 -2.04 -5.71
CA ILE A 138 -3.96 -0.64 -5.56
C ILE A 138 -4.76 -0.14 -6.76
N THR A 139 -4.84 -0.92 -7.83
CA THR A 139 -5.64 -0.61 -9.02
C THR A 139 -7.11 -0.36 -8.65
N VAL A 140 -7.68 0.68 -9.27
CA VAL A 140 -9.07 1.10 -9.06
C VAL A 140 -9.89 0.79 -10.30
N PRO A 141 -10.93 -0.07 -10.22
CA PRO A 141 -11.77 -0.42 -11.36
C PRO A 141 -12.88 0.63 -11.57
N TYR A 142 -12.52 1.77 -12.16
CA TYR A 142 -13.44 2.89 -12.43
C TYR A 142 -14.69 2.48 -13.26
N GLU A 143 -14.53 1.50 -14.16
CA GLU A 143 -15.61 0.98 -15.02
C GLU A 143 -16.78 0.35 -14.24
N ALA A 144 -16.52 -0.19 -13.04
CA ALA A 144 -17.52 -0.85 -12.20
C ALA A 144 -18.30 0.11 -11.29
N GLY A 145 -18.13 1.43 -11.44
CA GLY A 145 -18.72 2.42 -10.52
C GLY A 145 -18.02 2.51 -9.17
N ARG A 146 -16.87 1.85 -9.01
CA ARG A 146 -16.13 1.71 -7.76
C ARG A 146 -14.83 2.52 -7.83
N ILE A 147 -14.78 3.61 -7.07
CA ILE A 147 -13.58 4.48 -6.93
C ILE A 147 -12.63 4.03 -5.81
N THR A 148 -12.62 2.73 -5.51
CA THR A 148 -11.82 2.16 -4.42
C THR A 148 -11.08 0.92 -4.89
N ASN A 149 -9.89 0.69 -4.34
CA ASN A 149 -9.10 -0.50 -4.62
C ASN A 149 -9.68 -1.74 -3.90
N LYS A 150 -8.99 -2.88 -3.99
CA LYS A 150 -9.42 -4.13 -3.32
C LYS A 150 -9.45 -4.05 -1.79
N TYR A 151 -8.80 -3.05 -1.20
CA TYR A 151 -8.81 -2.74 0.23
C TYR A 151 -9.95 -1.79 0.62
N HIS A 152 -10.81 -1.39 -0.34
CA HIS A 152 -11.89 -0.43 -0.16
C HIS A 152 -11.39 1.00 0.17
N CYS A 153 -10.10 1.26 0.00
CA CYS A 153 -9.51 2.59 0.14
C CYS A 153 -9.65 3.36 -1.18
N SER A 154 -9.83 4.67 -1.10
CA SER A 154 -9.90 5.57 -2.26
C SER A 154 -8.59 6.34 -2.41
N PRO A 155 -8.11 6.59 -3.65
CA PRO A 155 -6.97 7.48 -3.88
C PRO A 155 -7.33 8.97 -3.68
N VAL A 156 -8.63 9.29 -3.54
CA VAL A 156 -9.16 10.62 -3.22
C VAL A 156 -9.61 10.65 -1.75
N PRO A 157 -9.47 11.78 -1.03
CA PRO A 157 -9.95 11.88 0.35
C PRO A 157 -11.46 11.64 0.51
N THR A 158 -11.84 10.79 1.46
CA THR A 158 -13.24 10.44 1.79
C THR A 158 -13.55 10.75 3.27
N PRO A 159 -13.76 12.02 3.66
CA PRO A 159 -13.97 12.42 5.06
C PRO A 159 -15.23 11.82 5.70
N GLU A 160 -16.18 11.36 4.89
CA GLU A 160 -17.41 10.70 5.33
C GLU A 160 -17.24 9.22 5.71
N VAL A 161 -16.06 8.64 5.46
CA VAL A 161 -15.73 7.25 5.78
C VAL A 161 -14.94 7.19 7.07
N VAL A 162 -15.39 6.41 8.04
CA VAL A 162 -14.66 6.21 9.29
C VAL A 162 -13.53 5.21 9.06
N SER A 163 -12.29 5.66 9.12
CA SER A 163 -11.09 4.83 8.90
C SER A 163 -10.55 4.26 10.20
N ARG A 164 -10.37 2.94 10.27
CA ARG A 164 -9.71 2.15 11.34
C ARG A 164 -8.83 1.04 10.76
N SER A 165 -8.39 1.19 9.51
CA SER A 165 -7.73 0.14 8.69
C SER A 165 -6.23 0.33 8.50
N SER A 166 -5.61 1.25 9.24
CA SER A 166 -4.20 1.68 9.13
C SER A 166 -3.16 0.56 9.40
N CYS A 167 -3.58 -0.69 9.62
CA CYS A 167 -2.71 -1.86 9.67
C CYS A 167 -2.61 -2.62 8.33
N THR A 168 -3.32 -2.17 7.30
CA THR A 168 -3.34 -2.78 5.95
C THR A 168 -3.18 -1.74 4.85
N SER A 169 -4.03 -0.71 4.87
CA SER A 169 -4.16 0.31 3.83
C SER A 169 -5.00 1.46 4.38
N SER A 170 -4.73 2.68 3.93
CA SER A 170 -5.47 3.89 4.31
C SER A 170 -5.86 4.69 3.07
N SER A 171 -7.02 5.35 3.11
CA SER A 171 -7.33 6.43 2.16
C SER A 171 -6.53 7.67 2.55
N SER A 172 -6.14 8.48 1.58
CA SER A 172 -5.42 9.73 1.83
C SER A 172 -6.27 10.72 2.62
N SER A 173 -5.70 11.38 3.63
CA SER A 173 -6.33 12.54 4.25
C SER A 173 -6.32 13.74 3.30
N ARG A 174 -7.16 14.76 3.53
CA ARG A 174 -7.16 15.98 2.71
C ARG A 174 -5.79 16.67 2.70
N ARG A 175 -5.17 16.80 3.89
CA ARG A 175 -3.85 17.39 4.05
C ARG A 175 -2.78 16.62 3.27
N ALA A 176 -2.74 15.30 3.44
CA ALA A 176 -1.73 14.45 2.82
C ALA A 176 -1.92 14.35 1.29
N PHE A 177 -3.16 14.42 0.79
CA PHE A 177 -3.46 14.53 -0.64
C PHE A 177 -3.02 15.88 -1.20
N GLY A 178 -3.28 16.99 -0.48
CA GLY A 178 -2.82 18.32 -0.85
C GLY A 178 -1.30 18.38 -1.06
N SER A 179 -0.52 17.86 -0.11
CA SER A 179 0.95 17.79 -0.27
C SER A 179 1.41 17.00 -1.50
N ALA A 180 0.69 15.94 -1.87
CA ALA A 180 1.00 15.18 -3.09
C ALA A 180 0.62 15.97 -4.35
N ASP A 181 -0.49 16.70 -4.33
CA ASP A 181 -0.91 17.56 -5.44
C ASP A 181 0.04 18.74 -5.64
N ASP A 182 0.51 19.35 -4.55
CA ASP A 182 1.53 20.40 -4.58
C ASP A 182 2.85 19.89 -5.17
N ALA A 183 3.32 18.72 -4.73
CA ALA A 183 4.54 18.11 -5.28
C ALA A 183 4.40 17.78 -6.78
N ARG A 184 3.22 17.33 -7.20
CA ARG A 184 2.91 17.10 -8.62
C ARG A 184 2.93 18.41 -9.41
N HIS A 185 2.30 19.47 -8.91
CA HIS A 185 2.30 20.80 -9.55
C HIS A 185 3.71 21.37 -9.67
N ASP A 186 4.50 21.28 -8.60
CA ASP A 186 5.90 21.71 -8.60
C ASP A 186 6.71 21.03 -9.71
N LEU A 187 6.54 19.71 -9.88
CA LEU A 187 7.25 18.96 -10.92
C LEU A 187 6.73 19.28 -12.32
N LEU A 188 5.41 19.44 -12.49
CA LEU A 188 4.82 19.91 -13.75
C LEU A 188 5.42 21.24 -14.18
N LEU A 189 5.48 22.22 -13.26
CA LEU A 189 6.06 23.54 -13.53
C LEU A 189 7.57 23.46 -13.76
N THR A 190 8.30 22.67 -12.98
CA THR A 190 9.74 22.47 -13.15
C THR A 190 10.05 21.93 -14.54
N TRP A 191 9.32 20.91 -14.99
CA TRP A 191 9.46 20.33 -16.33
C TRP A 191 9.06 21.30 -17.44
N ALA A 192 7.97 22.06 -17.25
CA ALA A 192 7.51 23.04 -18.21
C ALA A 192 8.51 24.18 -18.41
N LEU A 193 9.11 24.68 -17.32
CA LEU A 193 10.01 25.82 -17.30
C LEU A 193 11.47 25.48 -17.59
N LYS A 194 11.81 24.19 -17.68
CA LYS A 194 13.17 23.72 -17.99
C LYS A 194 13.58 24.21 -19.38
N LYS A 195 14.48 25.20 -19.43
CA LYS A 195 15.14 25.61 -20.68
C LYS A 195 15.87 24.40 -21.23
N GLY A 196 15.67 24.09 -22.51
CA GLY A 196 16.45 23.07 -23.20
C GLY A 196 17.91 23.47 -23.18
N VAL A 197 18.69 22.97 -22.22
CA VAL A 197 20.13 23.14 -22.21
C VAL A 197 20.64 22.29 -23.36
N GLY A 198 21.23 22.93 -24.37
CA GLY A 198 21.98 22.21 -25.40
C GLY A 198 22.91 21.22 -24.71
N ARG A 199 23.07 20.02 -25.27
CA ARG A 199 23.95 18.96 -24.77
C ARG A 199 25.36 19.51 -24.53
N ASP A 200 25.62 20.04 -23.35
CA ASP A 200 26.93 20.54 -22.97
C ASP A 200 27.75 19.31 -22.55
N GLN A 201 28.59 18.84 -23.47
CA GLN A 201 29.34 17.59 -23.34
C GLN A 201 30.46 17.67 -22.28
N THR A 202 30.62 18.82 -21.61
CA THR A 202 31.73 19.09 -20.69
C THR A 202 31.39 18.88 -19.20
N ARG A 203 30.16 18.49 -18.85
CA ARG A 203 29.76 18.22 -17.45
C ARG A 203 29.97 16.75 -17.08
N ASP A 204 30.41 16.49 -15.84
CA ASP A 204 30.56 15.13 -15.30
C ASP A 204 29.19 14.41 -15.23
N ASP A 205 29.20 13.10 -15.47
CA ASP A 205 28.00 12.24 -15.57
C ASP A 205 27.03 12.35 -14.38
N SER A 206 27.53 12.56 -13.15
CA SER A 206 26.70 12.69 -11.95
C SER A 206 25.93 14.03 -11.90
N THR A 207 26.57 15.11 -12.33
CA THR A 207 25.91 16.42 -12.48
C THR A 207 25.05 16.49 -13.75
N ARG A 208 25.28 15.64 -14.74
CA ARG A 208 24.46 15.56 -15.94
C ARG A 208 23.12 14.87 -15.66
N GLU A 209 23.12 13.78 -14.90
CA GLU A 209 21.92 13.03 -14.52
C GLU A 209 20.92 13.88 -13.70
N LEU A 210 21.40 14.63 -12.71
CA LEU A 210 20.59 15.50 -11.85
C LEU A 210 19.88 16.64 -12.62
N TYR A 211 20.41 17.01 -13.79
CA TYR A 211 19.83 18.01 -14.66
C TYR A 211 18.92 17.39 -15.72
N ASP A 212 19.13 16.14 -16.15
CA ASP A 212 18.39 15.51 -17.25
C ASP A 212 17.00 14.97 -16.83
N ASP A 213 16.81 14.59 -15.56
CA ASP A 213 15.53 14.03 -15.05
C ASP A 213 14.55 15.06 -14.45
N GLY A 214 14.78 16.35 -14.72
CA GLY A 214 13.86 17.42 -14.28
C GLY A 214 13.74 17.57 -12.77
N GLY A 215 14.71 17.04 -12.01
CA GLY A 215 14.74 17.11 -10.55
C GLY A 215 14.01 15.95 -9.88
N PHE A 216 13.58 14.92 -10.62
CA PHE A 216 12.92 13.75 -10.03
C PHE A 216 13.85 13.02 -9.04
N THR A 217 15.12 12.77 -9.39
CA THR A 217 16.13 12.22 -8.46
C THR A 217 16.30 13.08 -7.22
N ASN A 218 16.23 14.41 -7.36
CA ASN A 218 16.32 15.32 -6.21
C ASN A 218 15.11 15.17 -5.29
N ARG A 219 13.89 15.02 -5.84
CA ARG A 219 12.69 14.78 -5.03
C ARG A 219 12.72 13.41 -4.35
N MET A 220 13.20 12.37 -5.02
CA MET A 220 13.42 11.06 -4.38
C MET A 220 14.51 11.13 -3.30
N SER A 221 15.53 11.98 -3.49
CA SER A 221 16.54 12.27 -2.48
C SER A 221 15.99 12.98 -1.27
N ASP A 222 15.11 13.93 -1.50
CA ASP A 222 14.38 14.62 -0.45
C ASP A 222 13.50 13.67 0.37
N VAL A 223 12.83 12.71 -0.28
CA VAL A 223 12.04 11.67 0.40
C VAL A 223 12.91 10.85 1.34
N ARG A 224 14.05 10.32 0.86
CA ARG A 224 14.96 9.51 1.71
C ARG A 224 15.49 10.33 2.88
N ARG A 225 15.88 11.58 2.62
CA ARG A 225 16.34 12.53 3.63
C ARG A 225 15.29 12.76 4.73
N ARG A 226 14.07 13.12 4.34
CA ARG A 226 12.95 13.37 5.26
C ARG A 226 12.55 12.12 6.04
N LEU A 227 12.60 10.94 5.41
CA LEU A 227 12.38 9.66 6.09
C LEU A 227 13.41 9.42 7.20
N LEU A 228 14.69 9.66 6.93
CA LEU A 228 15.73 9.54 7.96
C LEU A 228 15.56 10.57 9.08
N ASP A 229 15.24 11.81 8.72
CA ASP A 229 15.03 12.91 9.68
C ASP A 229 13.87 12.59 10.64
N VAL A 230 12.74 12.12 10.11
CA VAL A 230 11.56 11.81 10.95
C VAL A 230 11.78 10.58 11.84
N LEU A 231 12.58 9.62 11.38
CA LEU A 231 13.02 8.47 12.18
C LEU A 231 14.17 8.80 13.15
N GLY A 232 14.70 10.04 13.11
CA GLY A 232 15.80 10.50 13.96
C GLY A 232 17.13 9.78 13.70
N MET A 233 17.36 9.34 12.46
CA MET A 233 18.55 8.58 12.04
C MET A 233 19.69 9.51 11.62
N ASP A 234 20.94 9.15 11.92
CA ASP A 234 22.10 9.80 11.30
C ASP A 234 22.29 9.27 9.88
N ARG A 235 22.30 10.17 8.91
CA ARG A 235 22.43 9.87 7.47
C ARG A 235 23.76 9.21 7.10
N LYS A 236 24.75 9.23 8.00
CA LYS A 236 26.03 8.52 7.82
C LYS A 236 25.98 7.05 8.22
N THR A 237 24.99 6.66 9.03
CA THR A 237 24.91 5.31 9.63
C THR A 237 23.86 4.42 8.98
N VAL A 238 23.16 4.92 7.96
CA VAL A 238 22.08 4.19 7.29
C VAL A 238 21.94 4.63 5.85
N GLU A 239 21.62 3.66 5.01
CA GLU A 239 21.26 3.87 3.62
C GLU A 239 19.80 3.55 3.40
N VAL A 240 19.16 4.22 2.44
CA VAL A 240 17.75 4.00 2.12
C VAL A 240 17.61 3.58 0.67
N PHE A 241 16.97 2.43 0.47
CA PHE A 241 16.45 2.01 -0.82
C PHE A 241 14.92 2.10 -0.76
N LEU A 242 14.32 3.01 -1.54
CA LEU A 242 12.86 3.15 -1.60
C LEU A 242 12.25 2.02 -2.44
N THR A 243 11.09 1.49 -2.04
CA THR A 243 10.47 0.38 -2.77
C THR A 243 8.98 0.64 -3.01
N PRO A 244 8.40 0.12 -4.10
CA PRO A 244 6.99 0.33 -4.41
C PRO A 244 6.05 -0.12 -3.29
N SER A 245 6.38 -1.21 -2.58
CA SER A 245 5.66 -1.65 -1.38
C SER A 245 6.59 -2.37 -0.40
N GLY A 246 6.09 -2.68 0.80
CA GLY A 246 6.79 -3.54 1.76
C GLY A 246 6.94 -5.00 1.28
N SER A 247 6.15 -5.46 0.31
CA SER A 247 6.36 -6.79 -0.29
C SER A 247 7.49 -6.75 -1.33
N ASP A 248 7.60 -5.66 -2.10
CA ASP A 248 8.71 -5.48 -3.05
C ASP A 248 10.05 -5.34 -2.31
N ALA A 249 10.03 -4.77 -1.10
CA ALA A 249 11.21 -4.64 -0.24
C ALA A 249 11.94 -5.96 0.06
N GLU A 250 11.22 -7.08 0.07
CA GLU A 250 11.75 -8.41 0.37
C GLU A 250 12.71 -8.95 -0.71
N PHE A 251 12.66 -8.41 -1.93
CA PHE A 251 13.60 -8.80 -2.98
C PHE A 251 15.04 -8.38 -2.64
N LEU A 252 15.22 -7.27 -1.93
CA LEU A 252 16.54 -6.70 -1.67
C LEU A 252 17.35 -7.50 -0.63
N PRO A 253 16.80 -7.94 0.52
CA PRO A 253 17.49 -8.89 1.39
C PRO A 253 17.85 -10.20 0.70
N THR A 254 16.97 -10.74 -0.14
CA THR A 254 17.25 -11.96 -0.90
C THR A 254 18.38 -11.76 -1.91
N ALA A 255 18.40 -10.64 -2.63
CA ALA A 255 19.50 -10.30 -3.53
C ALA A 255 20.84 -10.16 -2.78
N LEU A 256 20.85 -9.48 -1.64
CA LEU A 256 22.04 -9.36 -0.79
C LEU A 256 22.52 -10.73 -0.30
N ALA A 257 21.60 -11.61 0.12
CA ALA A 257 21.94 -12.97 0.55
C ALA A 257 22.58 -13.78 -0.59
N CYS A 258 22.06 -13.67 -1.82
CA CYS A 258 22.64 -14.32 -3.00
C CYS A 258 24.03 -13.77 -3.33
N VAL A 259 24.21 -12.44 -3.29
CA VAL A 259 25.53 -11.80 -3.48
C VAL A 259 26.52 -12.30 -2.42
N ARG A 260 26.09 -12.36 -1.16
CA ARG A 260 26.92 -12.83 -0.06
C ARG A 260 27.29 -14.31 -0.19
N ALA A 261 26.34 -15.18 -0.53
CA ALA A 261 26.62 -16.60 -0.76
C ALA A 261 27.65 -16.79 -1.88
N ARG A 262 27.54 -16.04 -2.99
CA ARG A 262 28.54 -16.04 -4.07
C ARG A 262 29.91 -15.55 -3.60
N ARG A 263 29.97 -14.46 -2.82
CA ARG A 263 31.21 -13.96 -2.21
C ARG A 263 31.87 -15.02 -1.32
N LEU A 264 31.07 -15.83 -0.63
CA LEU A 264 31.53 -16.96 0.18
C LEU A 264 31.92 -18.19 -0.66
N GLY A 265 31.81 -18.13 -1.98
CA GLY A 265 32.22 -19.19 -2.90
C GLY A 265 31.15 -20.26 -3.17
N HIS A 266 29.87 -19.95 -2.92
CA HIS A 266 28.77 -20.88 -3.18
C HIS A 266 28.66 -21.28 -4.65
N LYS A 267 28.45 -22.57 -4.92
CA LYS A 267 28.21 -23.12 -6.25
C LYS A 267 26.85 -23.80 -6.28
N ALA A 268 26.19 -23.79 -7.44
CA ALA A 268 24.86 -24.40 -7.61
C ALA A 268 24.79 -25.89 -7.25
N ALA A 269 25.92 -26.62 -7.30
CA ALA A 269 26.00 -28.02 -6.89
C ALA A 269 25.95 -28.23 -5.36
N ASP A 270 26.16 -27.18 -4.57
CA ASP A 270 26.23 -27.24 -3.10
C ASP A 270 24.84 -27.21 -2.43
N GLY A 271 23.76 -27.20 -3.22
CA GLY A 271 22.39 -27.05 -2.76
C GLY A 271 21.94 -25.58 -2.73
N PRO A 272 20.92 -25.22 -1.94
CA PRO A 272 20.41 -23.86 -1.90
C PRO A 272 21.44 -22.85 -1.38
N ALA A 273 21.70 -21.79 -2.16
CA ALA A 273 22.52 -20.65 -1.75
C ALA A 273 21.92 -19.91 -0.56
N VAL A 274 20.59 -19.76 -0.56
CA VAL A 274 19.85 -18.95 0.40
C VAL A 274 18.69 -19.74 0.96
N THR A 275 18.57 -19.77 2.29
CA THR A 275 17.33 -20.19 2.96
C THR A 275 16.71 -19.00 3.69
N SER A 276 15.52 -18.57 3.26
CA SER A 276 14.74 -17.52 3.90
C SER A 276 13.73 -18.11 4.87
N ILE A 277 13.88 -17.78 6.15
CA ILE A 277 12.97 -18.18 7.23
C ILE A 277 12.00 -17.02 7.48
N VAL A 278 10.75 -17.21 7.04
CA VAL A 278 9.66 -16.24 7.21
C VAL A 278 8.78 -16.69 8.35
N VAL A 279 8.87 -15.99 9.48
CA VAL A 279 8.03 -16.23 10.66
C VAL A 279 6.70 -15.47 10.57
N ALA A 280 5.76 -15.83 11.43
CA ALA A 280 4.39 -15.29 11.44
C ALA A 280 3.70 -15.40 10.06
N ALA A 281 3.96 -16.48 9.33
CA ALA A 281 3.37 -16.75 8.03
C ALA A 281 1.83 -16.72 8.11
N GLY A 282 1.20 -15.94 7.22
CA GLY A 282 -0.23 -15.64 7.24
C GLY A 282 -0.59 -14.32 7.94
N GLU A 283 0.26 -13.86 8.87
CA GLU A 283 0.11 -12.60 9.59
C GLU A 283 1.05 -11.50 9.11
N VAL A 284 2.00 -11.80 8.22
CA VAL A 284 2.81 -10.82 7.46
C VAL A 284 2.17 -10.45 6.12
N GLY A 285 2.82 -9.60 5.33
CA GLY A 285 2.38 -9.25 3.97
C GLY A 285 2.11 -10.49 3.12
N SER A 286 1.01 -10.51 2.35
CA SER A 286 0.66 -11.70 1.54
C SER A 286 1.69 -12.00 0.44
N GLY A 287 2.50 -11.01 0.06
CA GLY A 287 3.58 -11.18 -0.91
C GLY A 287 4.93 -11.53 -0.28
N THR A 288 5.07 -11.49 1.04
CA THR A 288 6.37 -11.60 1.73
C THR A 288 7.09 -12.91 1.39
N ALA A 289 6.42 -14.06 1.56
CA ALA A 289 7.06 -15.35 1.28
C ALA A 289 7.41 -15.55 -0.20
N GLY A 290 6.59 -15.03 -1.13
CA GLY A 290 6.88 -15.09 -2.56
C GLY A 290 8.10 -14.25 -2.93
N ALA A 291 8.10 -12.98 -2.53
CA ALA A 291 9.19 -12.05 -2.81
C ALA A 291 10.51 -12.44 -2.14
N ALA A 292 10.46 -12.91 -0.88
CA ALA A 292 11.63 -13.44 -0.18
C ALA A 292 12.20 -14.70 -0.86
N GLY A 293 11.36 -15.45 -1.58
CA GLY A 293 11.77 -16.55 -2.45
C GLY A 293 12.19 -16.14 -3.86
N GLY A 294 12.26 -14.83 -4.15
CA GLY A 294 12.61 -14.33 -5.47
C GLY A 294 11.54 -14.56 -6.54
N LYS A 295 10.28 -14.68 -6.14
CA LYS A 295 9.13 -14.93 -7.02
C LYS A 295 8.25 -13.70 -7.15
N HIS A 296 7.57 -13.59 -8.30
CA HIS A 296 6.44 -12.68 -8.42
C HIS A 296 5.36 -13.06 -7.40
N PHE A 297 4.69 -12.07 -6.83
CA PHE A 297 3.60 -12.26 -5.86
C PHE A 297 2.27 -11.60 -6.28
N SER A 298 2.29 -10.91 -7.43
CA SER A 298 1.15 -10.21 -8.00
C SER A 298 1.07 -10.51 -9.51
N LYS A 299 -0.10 -10.27 -10.11
CA LYS A 299 -0.30 -10.37 -11.55
C LYS A 299 0.39 -9.24 -12.32
N LEU A 300 0.93 -8.28 -11.59
CA LEU A 300 1.47 -7.08 -12.15
C LEU A 300 2.66 -6.58 -11.35
N THR A 301 3.70 -6.16 -12.05
CA THR A 301 4.87 -5.50 -11.46
C THR A 301 4.67 -3.98 -11.36
N PRO A 302 5.43 -3.30 -10.50
CA PRO A 302 5.44 -1.84 -10.41
C PRO A 302 5.62 -1.10 -11.74
N ARG A 303 6.45 -1.63 -12.66
CA ARG A 303 6.65 -1.08 -14.00
C ARG A 303 5.43 -1.24 -14.92
N GLY A 304 4.49 -2.11 -14.56
CA GLY A 304 3.31 -2.40 -15.37
C GLY A 304 3.46 -3.67 -16.24
N THR A 305 4.51 -4.46 -16.05
CA THR A 305 4.72 -5.72 -16.80
C THR A 305 3.94 -6.88 -16.16
N PRO A 306 3.38 -7.81 -16.94
CA PRO A 306 2.64 -8.95 -16.39
C PRO A 306 3.51 -9.83 -15.49
N GLY A 307 3.15 -9.89 -14.21
CA GLY A 307 3.71 -10.83 -13.24
C GLY A 307 2.92 -12.14 -13.21
N ARG A 308 3.57 -13.27 -12.95
CA ARG A 308 2.89 -14.54 -12.70
C ARG A 308 3.24 -15.03 -11.30
N PRO A 309 2.33 -14.93 -10.32
CA PRO A 309 2.59 -15.42 -8.98
C PRO A 309 3.15 -16.85 -9.00
N GLU A 310 4.08 -17.14 -8.08
CA GLU A 310 4.85 -18.39 -7.98
C GLU A 310 5.99 -18.58 -9.00
N ASN A 311 5.99 -17.88 -10.13
CA ASN A 311 7.14 -17.87 -11.03
C ASN A 311 8.27 -17.02 -10.44
N HIS A 312 9.51 -17.47 -10.64
CA HIS A 312 10.68 -16.68 -10.28
C HIS A 312 10.77 -15.43 -11.15
N VAL A 313 11.24 -14.35 -10.56
CA VAL A 313 11.63 -13.13 -11.29
C VAL A 313 12.79 -13.50 -12.23
N GLU A 314 12.81 -12.91 -13.42
CA GLU A 314 13.86 -13.19 -14.41
C GLU A 314 15.27 -12.97 -13.84
N GLY A 315 16.17 -13.92 -14.11
CA GLY A 315 17.54 -13.90 -13.59
C GLY A 315 17.66 -14.34 -12.12
N MET A 316 16.56 -14.61 -11.42
CA MET A 316 16.62 -15.21 -10.09
C MET A 316 16.80 -16.72 -10.22
N PRO A 317 17.88 -17.31 -9.68
CA PRO A 317 18.17 -18.73 -9.86
C PRO A 317 17.15 -19.61 -9.16
N ALA A 318 16.32 -20.31 -9.96
CA ALA A 318 15.33 -21.25 -9.46
C ALA A 318 16.01 -22.42 -8.73
N GLY A 319 15.68 -22.62 -7.46
CA GLY A 319 16.26 -23.67 -6.62
C GLY A 319 17.40 -23.22 -5.70
N ASP A 320 18.02 -22.06 -5.97
CA ASP A 320 19.06 -21.48 -5.10
C ASP A 320 18.46 -20.76 -3.88
N VAL A 321 17.19 -20.37 -3.94
CA VAL A 321 16.47 -19.71 -2.84
C VAL A 321 15.33 -20.59 -2.36
N VAL A 322 15.38 -21.01 -1.10
CA VAL A 322 14.34 -21.79 -0.44
C VAL A 322 13.68 -20.96 0.64
N VAL A 323 12.34 -21.02 0.74
CA VAL A 323 11.58 -20.31 1.78
C VAL A 323 10.97 -21.30 2.75
N VAL A 324 11.29 -21.14 4.03
CA VAL A 324 10.69 -21.87 5.15
C VAL A 324 9.70 -20.94 5.85
N GLN A 325 8.41 -21.22 5.70
CA GLN A 325 7.34 -20.46 6.35
C GLN A 325 6.96 -21.09 7.69
N MET A 326 7.01 -20.29 8.75
CA MET A 326 6.63 -20.71 10.11
C MET A 326 5.38 -19.96 10.56
N LYS A 327 4.36 -20.72 10.98
CA LYS A 327 3.15 -20.15 11.57
C LYS A 327 3.36 -19.96 13.07
N THR A 328 2.96 -18.80 13.58
CA THR A 328 2.98 -18.45 15.02
C THR A 328 1.66 -18.73 15.72
N ARG A 329 0.77 -19.50 15.07
CA ARG A 329 -0.57 -19.79 15.56
C ARG A 329 -0.94 -21.25 15.34
N SER A 330 -1.59 -21.85 16.33
CA SER A 330 -2.18 -23.18 16.24
C SER A 330 -3.40 -23.18 15.32
N LYS A 331 -3.99 -24.35 15.04
CA LYS A 331 -5.25 -24.43 14.28
C LYS A 331 -6.41 -23.68 14.95
N SER A 332 -6.39 -23.55 16.28
CA SER A 332 -7.39 -22.81 17.07
C SER A 332 -7.09 -21.32 17.21
N GLY A 333 -5.97 -20.83 16.64
CA GLY A 333 -5.57 -19.43 16.76
C GLY A 333 -4.82 -19.10 18.06
N ALA A 334 -4.48 -20.08 18.89
CA ALA A 334 -3.59 -19.87 20.04
C ALA A 334 -2.16 -19.53 19.57
N PHE A 335 -1.44 -18.69 20.30
CA PHE A 335 -0.06 -18.35 19.95
C PHE A 335 0.86 -19.57 20.08
N LEU A 336 1.76 -19.76 19.11
CA LEU A 336 2.79 -20.78 19.12
C LEU A 336 4.16 -20.11 19.04
N PRO A 337 4.96 -20.15 20.12
CA PRO A 337 6.36 -19.77 20.08
C PRO A 337 7.09 -20.56 18.98
N CYS A 338 7.96 -19.90 18.21
CA CYS A 338 8.67 -20.50 17.09
C CYS A 338 10.20 -20.46 17.26
N GLU A 339 10.70 -20.10 18.43
CA GLU A 339 12.12 -19.94 18.72
C GLU A 339 12.92 -21.20 18.40
N ASP A 340 12.50 -22.36 18.93
CA ASP A 340 13.20 -23.62 18.68
C ASP A 340 13.10 -24.07 17.23
N LEU A 341 11.98 -23.77 16.56
CA LEU A 341 11.81 -24.03 15.14
C LEU A 341 12.76 -23.17 14.30
N VAL A 342 12.90 -21.88 14.66
CA VAL A 342 13.86 -20.96 14.03
C VAL A 342 15.28 -21.46 14.24
N ARG A 343 15.69 -21.79 15.48
CA ARG A 343 17.04 -22.33 15.76
C ARG A 343 17.31 -23.59 14.93
N SER A 344 16.37 -24.52 14.92
CA SER A 344 16.49 -25.78 14.18
C SER A 344 16.60 -25.55 12.67
N ALA A 345 15.78 -24.68 12.10
CA ALA A 345 15.82 -24.37 10.68
C ALA A 345 17.11 -23.64 10.26
N VAL A 346 17.56 -22.66 11.05
CA VAL A 346 18.85 -21.97 10.84
C VAL A 346 20.00 -22.98 10.90
N HIS A 347 20.03 -23.80 11.95
CA HIS A 347 21.08 -24.80 12.12
C HIS A 347 21.09 -25.81 10.97
N LYS A 348 19.93 -26.34 10.59
CA LYS A 348 19.80 -27.28 9.48
C LYS A 348 20.33 -26.66 8.18
N ALA A 349 19.93 -25.44 7.85
CA ALA A 349 20.33 -24.79 6.60
C ALA A 349 21.85 -24.53 6.54
N LEU A 350 22.46 -24.05 7.64
CA LEU A 350 23.87 -23.67 7.66
C LEU A 350 24.85 -24.82 7.96
N SER A 351 24.38 -25.92 8.55
CA SER A 351 25.20 -27.12 8.76
C SER A 351 25.36 -27.95 7.48
N SER A 352 24.44 -27.82 6.52
CA SER A 352 24.48 -28.58 5.26
C SER A 352 25.48 -28.03 4.24
N CYS A 353 25.78 -26.73 4.26
CA CYS A 353 26.69 -26.12 3.31
C CYS A 353 27.41 -24.91 3.94
N PRO A 354 28.75 -24.86 3.92
CA PRO A 354 29.51 -23.80 4.58
C PRO A 354 29.36 -22.42 3.92
N THR A 355 28.98 -22.38 2.64
CA THR A 355 28.87 -21.16 1.82
C THR A 355 27.43 -20.65 1.68
N SER A 356 26.44 -21.39 2.18
CA SER A 356 25.04 -20.96 2.20
C SER A 356 24.81 -19.84 3.22
N VAL A 357 23.81 -19.01 2.92
CA VAL A 357 23.37 -17.88 3.76
C VAL A 357 21.93 -18.11 4.20
N VAL A 358 21.61 -17.78 5.44
CA VAL A 358 20.24 -17.81 5.95
C VAL A 358 19.75 -16.38 6.18
N VAL A 359 18.54 -16.09 5.72
CA VAL A 359 17.82 -14.85 6.01
C VAL A 359 16.74 -15.16 7.04
N VAL A 360 16.81 -14.58 8.24
CA VAL A 360 15.78 -14.74 9.28
C VAL A 360 14.97 -13.46 9.39
N HIS A 361 13.65 -13.59 9.24
CA HIS A 361 12.73 -12.48 9.42
C HIS A 361 12.38 -12.34 10.90
N PHE A 362 12.62 -11.15 11.44
CA PHE A 362 12.04 -10.66 12.67
C PHE A 362 10.84 -9.78 12.36
N VAL A 363 9.65 -10.23 12.73
CA VAL A 363 8.41 -9.48 12.54
C VAL A 363 8.21 -8.58 13.75
N ALA A 364 8.44 -7.29 13.57
CA ALA A 364 8.27 -6.26 14.59
C ALA A 364 6.82 -5.72 14.55
N GLY A 365 5.88 -6.58 14.97
CA GLY A 365 4.44 -6.30 14.94
C GLY A 365 3.77 -6.88 13.69
N SER A 366 3.22 -8.08 13.82
CA SER A 366 2.42 -8.72 12.77
C SER A 366 1.10 -7.99 12.54
N LYS A 367 0.27 -8.47 11.60
CA LYS A 367 -1.12 -7.99 11.46
C LYS A 367 -1.95 -8.13 12.74
N THR A 368 -1.58 -8.97 13.70
CA THR A 368 -2.22 -9.06 15.02
C THR A 368 -1.36 -8.45 16.14
N GLY A 369 -0.22 -7.85 15.83
CA GLY A 369 0.68 -7.25 16.82
C GLY A 369 1.71 -8.21 17.45
N ILE A 370 1.84 -9.43 16.92
CA ILE A 370 2.87 -10.37 17.38
C ILE A 370 4.27 -9.84 17.05
N CYS A 371 5.18 -9.91 18.02
CA CYS A 371 6.62 -9.79 17.75
C CYS A 371 7.27 -11.18 17.80
N SER A 372 7.94 -11.60 16.73
CA SER A 372 8.53 -12.94 16.63
C SER A 372 9.64 -13.02 15.57
N PRO A 373 10.69 -13.85 15.75
CA PRO A 373 11.04 -14.52 17.01
C PRO A 373 11.50 -13.48 18.06
N SER A 374 11.90 -13.93 19.25
CA SER A 374 12.48 -13.01 20.25
C SER A 374 13.83 -12.44 19.80
N GLU A 375 14.15 -11.22 20.23
CA GLU A 375 15.45 -10.57 19.95
C GLU A 375 16.64 -11.41 20.47
N ASN A 376 16.45 -12.13 21.59
CA ASN A 376 17.48 -13.00 22.16
C ASN A 376 17.88 -14.13 21.22
N VAL A 377 16.92 -14.75 20.51
CA VAL A 377 17.22 -15.79 19.51
C VAL A 377 18.01 -15.22 18.34
N LEU A 378 17.68 -14.00 17.91
CA LEU A 378 18.41 -13.35 16.82
C LEU A 378 19.86 -13.04 17.24
N ALA A 379 20.06 -12.52 18.46
CA ALA A 379 21.38 -12.24 19.00
C ALA A 379 22.22 -13.53 19.13
N GLU A 380 21.63 -14.59 19.71
CA GLU A 380 22.25 -15.92 19.84
C GLU A 380 22.70 -16.47 18.48
N MET A 381 21.80 -16.49 17.49
CA MET A 381 22.10 -17.04 16.16
C MET A 381 23.14 -16.18 15.42
N ARG A 382 23.08 -14.85 15.54
CA ARG A 382 24.08 -13.96 14.92
C ARG A 382 25.46 -14.16 15.51
N GLN A 383 25.56 -14.27 16.84
CA GLN A 383 26.83 -14.56 17.50
C GLN A 383 27.43 -15.88 17.02
N ARG A 384 26.59 -16.89 16.77
CA ARG A 384 27.02 -18.21 16.32
C ARG A 384 27.41 -18.30 14.85
N TYR A 385 26.66 -17.65 13.96
CA TYR A 385 26.78 -17.86 12.50
C TYR A 385 27.41 -16.70 11.74
N GLY A 386 27.59 -15.54 12.38
CA GLY A 386 28.29 -14.39 11.81
C GLY A 386 27.67 -13.93 10.49
N GLU A 387 28.52 -13.69 9.48
CA GLU A 387 28.10 -13.14 8.18
C GLU A 387 27.14 -14.04 7.39
N ARG A 388 27.07 -15.34 7.71
CA ARG A 388 26.16 -16.29 7.04
C ARG A 388 24.71 -16.18 7.52
N LEU A 389 24.44 -15.36 8.53
CA LEU A 389 23.10 -15.06 9.00
C LEU A 389 22.76 -13.59 8.76
N LEU A 390 21.82 -13.36 7.86
CA LEU A 390 21.19 -12.06 7.65
C LEU A 390 19.90 -11.98 8.47
N VAL A 391 19.71 -10.87 9.19
CA VAL A 391 18.46 -10.59 9.90
C VAL A 391 17.73 -9.48 9.18
N VAL A 392 16.46 -9.75 8.88
CA VAL A 392 15.53 -8.82 8.24
C VAL A 392 14.46 -8.46 9.25
N VAL A 393 14.36 -7.20 9.62
CA VAL A 393 13.29 -6.69 10.47
C VAL A 393 12.13 -6.24 9.59
N ASP A 394 11.03 -7.00 9.60
CA ASP A 394 9.74 -6.52 9.08
C ASP A 394 9.15 -5.55 10.11
N ALA A 395 9.53 -4.27 9.96
CA ALA A 395 8.94 -3.13 10.65
C ALA A 395 7.92 -2.41 9.76
N CYS A 396 7.30 -3.11 8.80
CA CYS A 396 6.41 -2.47 7.84
C CYS A 396 5.14 -1.90 8.49
N GLN A 397 4.77 -2.29 9.71
CA GLN A 397 3.72 -1.60 10.46
C GLN A 397 4.16 -0.21 10.96
N LEU A 398 5.46 -0.07 11.26
CA LEU A 398 6.11 1.11 11.82
C LEU A 398 5.41 1.65 13.08
N ARG A 399 4.94 0.72 13.92
CA ARG A 399 4.28 0.97 15.21
C ARG A 399 5.26 0.75 16.38
N LEU A 400 6.49 1.22 16.17
CA LEU A 400 7.63 0.98 17.05
C LEU A 400 8.13 2.31 17.59
N GLU A 401 8.76 2.28 18.77
CA GLU A 401 9.55 3.42 19.23
C GLU A 401 10.73 3.68 18.27
N ASP A 402 10.96 4.95 17.88
CA ASP A 402 11.99 5.35 16.91
C ASP A 402 13.39 4.81 17.26
N GLN A 403 13.69 4.67 18.56
CA GLN A 403 14.95 4.11 19.04
C GLN A 403 15.17 2.66 18.59
N ASN A 404 14.12 1.86 18.37
CA ASN A 404 14.26 0.48 17.93
C ASN A 404 14.63 0.37 16.47
N VAL A 405 14.10 1.24 15.60
CA VAL A 405 14.54 1.30 14.20
C VAL A 405 16.04 1.59 14.13
N ARG A 406 16.51 2.58 14.90
CA ARG A 406 17.94 2.89 15.07
C ARG A 406 18.74 1.69 15.58
N LYS A 407 18.27 1.06 16.66
CA LYS A 407 18.88 -0.13 17.27
C LYS A 407 19.07 -1.23 16.22
N TYR A 408 18.02 -1.59 15.47
CA TYR A 408 18.09 -2.68 14.51
C TYR A 408 19.08 -2.43 13.38
N VAL A 409 19.08 -1.24 12.79
CA VAL A 409 20.07 -0.89 11.78
C VAL A 409 21.49 -0.90 12.36
N SER A 410 21.69 -0.38 13.58
CA SER A 410 23.01 -0.39 14.25
C SER A 410 23.53 -1.80 14.59
N LEU A 411 22.63 -2.77 14.77
CA LEU A 411 22.98 -4.19 14.91
C LEU A 411 23.33 -4.85 13.57
N GLY A 412 23.33 -4.10 12.47
CA GLY A 412 23.58 -4.59 11.12
C GLY A 412 22.38 -5.37 10.55
N PHE A 413 21.15 -5.02 10.92
CA PHE A 413 19.93 -5.69 10.42
C PHE A 413 19.34 -4.86 9.28
N LEU A 414 18.88 -5.52 8.22
CA LEU A 414 18.07 -4.85 7.20
C LEU A 414 16.70 -4.56 7.80
N THR A 415 16.19 -3.33 7.71
CA THR A 415 14.91 -2.97 8.32
C THR A 415 13.94 -2.46 7.27
N LEU A 416 12.83 -3.18 7.08
CA LEU A 416 11.79 -2.86 6.11
C LEU A 416 10.75 -1.96 6.78
N VAL A 417 10.44 -0.83 6.15
CA VAL A 417 9.48 0.16 6.68
C VAL A 417 8.47 0.55 5.61
N THR A 418 7.28 1.02 6.01
CA THR A 418 6.31 1.59 5.06
C THR A 418 5.63 2.83 5.64
N GLY A 419 5.31 3.80 4.77
CA GLY A 419 4.52 4.98 5.13
C GLY A 419 3.00 4.77 5.08
N SER A 420 2.54 3.70 4.40
CA SER A 420 1.13 3.49 4.07
C SER A 420 0.32 2.69 5.10
N LYS A 421 0.83 2.51 6.30
CA LYS A 421 0.17 1.81 7.41
C LYS A 421 -0.13 2.76 8.56
N PHE A 422 0.64 2.70 9.65
CA PHE A 422 0.41 3.55 10.83
C PHE A 422 0.32 5.03 10.48
N TYR A 423 1.17 5.50 9.56
CA TYR A 423 1.20 6.90 9.12
C TYR A 423 0.17 7.28 8.06
N CYS A 424 -0.73 6.37 7.68
CA CYS A 424 -1.87 6.65 6.82
C CYS A 424 -1.53 7.35 5.49
N GLY A 425 -0.32 7.10 4.95
CA GLY A 425 -0.04 7.43 3.56
C GLY A 425 -0.88 6.59 2.60
N PRO A 426 -1.12 7.05 1.35
CA PRO A 426 -1.80 6.26 0.34
C PRO A 426 -1.11 4.91 0.13
N PRO A 427 -1.86 3.88 -0.28
CA PRO A 427 -1.41 2.50 -0.18
C PRO A 427 -0.12 2.25 -0.96
N PHE A 428 0.85 1.65 -0.27
CA PHE A 428 2.13 1.14 -0.78
C PHE A 428 3.20 2.21 -1.07
N CYS A 429 3.93 2.56 -0.03
CA CYS A 429 5.21 3.24 -0.12
C CYS A 429 6.16 2.56 0.88
N GLY A 430 7.10 1.77 0.37
CA GLY A 430 8.06 1.00 1.16
C GLY A 430 9.47 1.58 1.10
N ALA A 431 10.31 1.13 2.02
CA ALA A 431 11.75 1.32 1.97
C ALA A 431 12.47 0.21 2.74
N VAL A 432 13.71 -0.06 2.35
CA VAL A 432 14.67 -0.85 3.13
C VAL A 432 15.72 0.09 3.68
N LEU A 433 15.87 0.08 5.00
CA LEU A 433 16.97 0.74 5.71
C LEU A 433 18.12 -0.26 5.80
N PHE A 434 19.22 0.09 5.17
CA PHE A 434 20.43 -0.72 5.10
C PHE A 434 21.49 -0.18 6.06
N PRO A 435 22.19 -1.08 6.78
CA PRO A 435 23.54 -0.78 7.24
C PRO A 435 24.41 -0.41 6.02
N PRO A 436 25.26 0.64 6.09
CA PRO A 436 26.05 1.10 4.94
C PRO A 436 26.87 0.00 4.27
N GLU A 437 27.45 -0.91 5.06
CA GLU A 437 28.22 -2.05 4.58
C GLU A 437 27.38 -3.04 3.77
N ALA A 438 26.10 -3.20 4.10
CA ALA A 438 25.20 -4.13 3.41
C ALA A 438 24.80 -3.60 2.02
N LEU A 439 24.53 -2.30 1.89
CA LEU A 439 24.26 -1.71 0.58
C LEU A 439 25.52 -1.63 -0.28
N ALA A 440 26.69 -1.38 0.34
CA ALA A 440 27.97 -1.45 -0.34
C ALA A 440 28.27 -2.86 -0.87
N GLU A 441 27.97 -3.92 -0.11
CA GLU A 441 28.08 -5.31 -0.55
C GLU A 441 27.14 -5.60 -1.73
N LEU A 442 25.88 -5.14 -1.67
CA LEU A 442 24.93 -5.28 -2.77
C LEU A 442 25.44 -4.58 -4.04
N GLN A 443 26.01 -3.37 -3.91
CA GLN A 443 26.64 -2.66 -5.02
C GLN A 443 27.87 -3.38 -5.57
N ALA A 444 28.73 -3.94 -4.72
CA ALA A 444 29.88 -4.72 -5.19
C ALA A 444 29.42 -5.93 -6.02
N GLY A 445 28.32 -6.57 -5.63
CA GLY A 445 27.70 -7.68 -6.36
C GLY A 445 26.68 -7.29 -7.44
N HIS A 446 26.66 -6.03 -7.90
CA HIS A 446 25.65 -5.50 -8.84
C HIS A 446 25.50 -6.33 -10.14
N GLU A 447 26.57 -6.96 -10.63
CA GLU A 447 26.54 -7.82 -11.84
C GLU A 447 25.67 -9.07 -11.68
N HIS A 448 25.37 -9.44 -10.44
CA HIS A 448 24.63 -10.64 -10.09
C HIS A 448 23.18 -10.35 -9.69
N LEU A 449 22.72 -9.11 -9.88
CA LEU A 449 21.33 -8.75 -9.66
C LEU A 449 20.44 -9.39 -10.74
N PRO A 450 19.26 -9.92 -10.38
CA PRO A 450 18.32 -10.48 -11.34
C PRO A 450 17.87 -9.43 -12.36
N ALA A 451 17.90 -9.77 -13.66
CA ALA A 451 17.45 -8.87 -14.72
C ALA A 451 15.99 -8.41 -14.56
N GLY A 452 15.14 -9.26 -13.99
CA GLY A 452 13.74 -8.92 -13.74
C GLY A 452 13.54 -7.87 -12.64
N PHE A 453 14.60 -7.42 -11.94
CA PHE A 453 14.50 -6.28 -11.02
C PHE A 453 14.14 -4.98 -11.75
N ASP A 454 14.39 -4.89 -13.06
CA ASP A 454 13.99 -3.76 -13.91
C ASP A 454 12.47 -3.50 -13.86
N ASP A 455 11.68 -4.53 -13.57
CA ASP A 455 10.22 -4.44 -13.49
C ASP A 455 9.72 -3.95 -12.11
N TYR A 456 10.59 -3.97 -11.10
CA TYR A 456 10.25 -3.63 -9.73
C TYR A 456 10.91 -2.34 -9.27
N PHE A 457 12.12 -2.07 -9.73
CA PHE A 457 12.94 -0.97 -9.23
C PHE A 457 13.46 -0.07 -10.34
N THR A 458 13.77 1.16 -9.97
CA THR A 458 14.39 2.16 -10.85
C THR A 458 15.59 2.79 -10.17
N ARG A 459 16.53 3.31 -10.95
CA ARG A 459 17.73 3.97 -10.39
C ARG A 459 17.39 5.09 -9.41
N HIS A 460 16.24 5.77 -9.59
CA HIS A 460 15.80 6.88 -8.73
C HIS A 460 15.47 6.46 -7.29
N GLU A 461 15.27 5.18 -7.03
CA GLU A 461 14.91 4.65 -5.72
C GLU A 461 16.10 4.45 -4.78
N VAL A 462 17.32 4.47 -5.31
CA VAL A 462 18.59 4.38 -4.57
C VAL A 462 19.41 5.67 -4.73
N ASP A 463 20.21 5.99 -3.73
CA ASP A 463 21.00 7.23 -3.70
C ASP A 463 22.02 7.30 -4.86
N SER A 464 22.23 8.51 -5.41
CA SER A 464 23.07 8.74 -6.59
C SER A 464 24.53 8.33 -6.41
N ARG A 465 25.02 8.28 -5.16
CA ARG A 465 26.38 7.81 -4.86
C ARG A 465 26.61 6.33 -5.16
N TYR A 466 25.56 5.53 -5.31
CA TYR A 466 25.64 4.12 -5.70
C TYR A 466 25.56 3.98 -7.23
N SER A 467 26.47 4.65 -7.95
CA SER A 467 26.45 4.77 -9.42
C SER A 467 26.44 3.42 -10.14
N THR A 468 27.22 2.45 -9.65
CA THR A 468 27.36 1.12 -10.25
C THR A 468 26.10 0.26 -10.05
N LEU A 469 25.44 0.41 -8.90
CA LEU A 469 24.13 -0.22 -8.68
C LEU A 469 23.06 0.45 -9.56
N ARG A 470 23.05 1.78 -9.62
CA ARG A 470 22.12 2.56 -10.45
C ARG A 470 22.25 2.24 -11.94
N SER A 471 23.46 1.99 -12.44
CA SER A 471 23.67 1.65 -13.86
C SER A 471 23.07 0.30 -14.25
N ARG A 472 22.70 -0.55 -13.28
CA ARG A 472 21.98 -1.82 -13.51
C ARG A 472 20.46 -1.67 -13.42
N LEU A 473 19.95 -0.49 -13.09
CA LEU A 473 18.52 -0.23 -12.98
C LEU A 473 18.04 0.71 -14.10
N PRO A 474 16.79 0.56 -14.57
CA PRO A 474 16.22 1.43 -15.58
C PRO A 474 16.02 2.86 -15.03
N SER A 475 15.67 3.79 -15.92
CA SER A 475 15.50 5.21 -15.61
C SER A 475 14.03 5.68 -15.63
N TRP A 476 13.07 4.77 -15.56
CA TRP A 476 11.66 5.16 -15.51
C TRP A 476 11.34 5.85 -14.18
N GLU A 477 10.47 6.85 -14.20
CA GLU A 477 10.07 7.61 -13.02
C GLU A 477 8.90 6.95 -12.30
N ASN A 478 9.13 6.47 -11.07
CA ASN A 478 8.05 6.00 -10.21
C ASN A 478 7.29 7.17 -9.56
N ARG A 479 6.53 7.90 -10.38
CA ARG A 479 5.76 9.09 -9.98
C ARG A 479 4.82 8.79 -8.82
N GLY A 480 4.14 7.65 -8.88
CA GLY A 480 3.25 7.19 -7.80
C GLY A 480 3.98 7.00 -6.48
N LEU A 481 5.15 6.34 -6.47
CA LEU A 481 5.94 6.14 -5.25
C LEU A 481 6.37 7.47 -4.64
N LEU A 482 6.84 8.44 -5.45
CA LEU A 482 7.20 9.77 -4.97
C LEU A 482 6.03 10.45 -4.26
N LEU A 483 4.86 10.47 -4.90
CA LEU A 483 3.66 11.13 -4.35
C LEU A 483 3.15 10.41 -3.10
N ARG A 484 3.18 9.07 -3.07
CA ARG A 484 2.78 8.29 -1.89
C ARG A 484 3.71 8.52 -0.70
N TRP A 485 5.03 8.59 -0.92
CA TRP A 485 5.97 8.94 0.13
C TRP A 485 5.82 10.39 0.60
N THR A 486 5.62 11.34 -0.31
CA THR A 486 5.38 12.76 0.04
C THR A 486 4.15 12.90 0.95
N SER A 487 3.09 12.18 0.61
CA SER A 487 1.85 12.11 1.39
C SER A 487 2.08 11.46 2.76
N ALA A 488 2.77 10.32 2.82
CA ALA A 488 3.10 9.65 4.07
C ALA A 488 3.96 10.52 5.00
N LEU A 489 5.02 11.14 4.46
CA LEU A 489 5.94 11.99 5.22
C LEU A 489 5.24 13.19 5.85
N THR A 490 4.23 13.76 5.17
CA THR A 490 3.40 14.84 5.72
C THR A 490 2.76 14.42 7.06
N ASN A 491 2.27 13.18 7.15
CA ASN A 491 1.69 12.66 8.39
C ASN A 491 2.78 12.25 9.39
N MET A 492 3.88 11.64 8.92
CA MET A 492 5.00 11.24 9.79
C MET A 492 5.59 12.45 10.53
N GLU A 493 5.88 13.53 9.80
CA GLU A 493 6.45 14.76 10.34
C GLU A 493 5.50 15.42 11.34
N ALA A 494 4.20 15.38 11.06
CA ALA A 494 3.20 15.94 11.94
C ALA A 494 3.05 15.11 13.23
N VAL A 495 3.05 13.78 13.15
CA VAL A 495 3.08 12.90 14.34
C VAL A 495 4.37 13.11 15.14
N LYS A 496 5.51 13.25 14.46
CA LYS A 496 6.82 13.50 15.10
C LYS A 496 6.86 14.80 15.89
N SER A 497 6.03 15.80 15.51
CA SER A 497 5.92 17.07 16.23
C SER A 497 5.13 16.99 17.54
N ILE A 498 4.40 15.88 17.78
CA ILE A 498 3.63 15.68 19.01
C ILE A 498 4.60 15.33 20.16
N PRO A 499 4.55 16.02 21.31
CA PRO A 499 5.36 15.67 22.47
C PRO A 499 5.17 14.21 22.89
N LYS A 500 6.28 13.49 23.09
CA LYS A 500 6.30 12.03 23.28
C LYS A 500 5.42 11.56 24.46
N ASN A 501 5.45 12.27 25.58
CA ASN A 501 4.61 11.96 26.74
C ASN A 501 3.10 12.01 26.39
N ARG A 502 2.69 13.00 25.60
CA ARG A 502 1.29 13.17 25.18
C ARG A 502 0.87 12.14 24.14
N LEU A 503 1.75 11.84 23.19
CA LEU A 503 1.54 10.76 22.23
C LEU A 503 1.32 9.43 22.95
N ASN A 504 2.21 9.08 23.88
CA ASN A 504 2.13 7.83 24.63
C ASN A 504 0.84 7.75 25.47
N ALA A 505 0.50 8.82 26.21
CA ALA A 505 -0.72 8.86 27.00
C ALA A 505 -1.99 8.66 26.14
N PHE A 506 -2.06 9.34 24.99
CA PHE A 506 -3.19 9.19 24.05
C PHE A 506 -3.25 7.77 23.48
N VAL A 507 -2.11 7.22 23.04
CA VAL A 507 -2.04 5.87 22.48
C VAL A 507 -2.51 4.82 23.50
N SER A 508 -2.02 4.88 24.74
CA SER A 508 -2.42 3.97 25.80
C SER A 508 -3.92 4.11 26.14
N SER A 509 -4.41 5.34 26.28
CA SER A 509 -5.83 5.61 26.54
C SER A 509 -6.74 5.11 25.41
N TRP A 510 -6.35 5.32 24.16
CA TRP A 510 -7.11 4.87 23.00
C TRP A 510 -7.20 3.35 22.94
N VAL A 511 -6.08 2.64 23.18
CA VAL A 511 -6.08 1.17 23.19
C VAL A 511 -6.96 0.65 24.34
N GLN A 512 -6.85 1.25 25.53
CA GLN A 512 -7.67 0.85 26.68
C GLN A 512 -9.16 1.06 26.40
N GLU A 513 -9.55 2.20 25.83
CA GLU A 513 -10.95 2.47 25.49
C GLU A 513 -11.49 1.47 24.45
N VAL A 514 -10.70 1.13 23.42
CA VAL A 514 -11.09 0.08 22.45
C VAL A 514 -11.28 -1.26 23.16
N HIS A 515 -10.39 -1.62 24.08
CA HIS A 515 -10.48 -2.87 24.85
C HIS A 515 -11.74 -2.91 25.71
N ASP A 516 -11.97 -1.89 26.53
CA ASP A 516 -13.14 -1.78 27.41
C ASP A 516 -14.43 -1.81 26.59
N ASN A 517 -14.47 -1.09 25.47
CA ASN A 517 -15.62 -1.09 24.57
C ASN A 517 -15.89 -2.48 23.96
N VAL A 518 -14.84 -3.20 23.51
CA VAL A 518 -14.97 -4.57 22.97
C VAL A 518 -15.45 -5.55 24.04
N GLN A 519 -14.92 -5.45 25.26
CA GLN A 519 -15.20 -6.41 26.33
C GLN A 519 -16.55 -6.16 27.01
N ASP A 520 -16.87 -4.91 27.32
CA ASP A 520 -18.00 -4.58 28.20
C ASP A 520 -19.26 -4.18 27.43
N LYS A 521 -19.11 -3.63 26.23
CA LYS A 521 -20.23 -3.00 25.50
C LYS A 521 -20.69 -3.79 24.28
N TRP A 522 -19.86 -4.66 23.70
CA TRP A 522 -20.15 -5.29 22.39
C TRP A 522 -20.31 -6.81 22.50
N PRO A 523 -21.54 -7.32 22.71
CA PRO A 523 -21.76 -8.74 23.04
C PRO A 523 -21.30 -9.72 21.95
N TYR A 524 -21.14 -9.24 20.72
CA TYR A 524 -20.73 -10.05 19.57
C TYR A 524 -19.25 -9.88 19.20
N LEU A 525 -18.50 -9.11 19.96
CA LEU A 525 -17.08 -8.93 19.75
C LEU A 525 -16.33 -9.48 20.96
N SER A 526 -15.18 -10.09 20.68
CA SER A 526 -14.24 -10.45 21.72
C SER A 526 -12.83 -10.22 21.21
N LEU A 527 -11.94 -9.79 22.10
CA LEU A 527 -10.53 -9.68 21.78
C LEU A 527 -9.95 -11.06 21.43
N LEU A 528 -8.99 -11.10 20.51
CA LEU A 528 -8.23 -12.33 20.28
C LEU A 528 -7.41 -12.66 21.54
N PRO A 529 -7.61 -13.85 22.16
CA PRO A 529 -6.83 -14.24 23.32
C PRO A 529 -5.35 -14.42 22.96
N GLU A 530 -4.47 -14.13 23.93
CA GLU A 530 -3.02 -14.30 23.85
C GLU A 530 -2.36 -13.64 22.64
N GLN A 531 -1.80 -12.46 22.90
CA GLN A 531 -0.91 -11.78 21.99
C GLN A 531 0.45 -11.71 22.66
N ARG A 532 1.47 -12.37 22.08
CA ARG A 532 2.84 -11.99 22.42
C ARG A 532 3.15 -10.69 21.71
N THR A 533 2.70 -9.60 22.30
CA THR A 533 3.26 -8.28 22.02
C THR A 533 4.73 -8.34 22.42
N GLY A 534 5.62 -7.69 21.66
CA GLY A 534 7.02 -7.61 22.04
C GLY A 534 7.20 -6.96 23.42
N GLU A 535 8.44 -6.87 23.89
CA GLU A 535 8.75 -6.03 25.05
C GLU A 535 8.06 -4.66 24.91
N PRO A 536 7.42 -4.10 25.94
CA PRO A 536 6.73 -2.81 25.85
C PRO A 536 7.62 -1.71 25.25
N SER A 537 8.93 -1.77 25.48
CA SER A 537 9.91 -0.85 24.88
C SER A 537 9.98 -0.88 23.35
N ILE A 538 9.42 -1.90 22.70
CA ILE A 538 9.37 -2.06 21.25
C ILE A 538 8.26 -1.20 20.66
N ALA A 539 7.05 -1.30 21.18
CA ALA A 539 5.84 -0.70 20.60
C ALA A 539 5.68 0.77 20.99
N VAL A 540 5.17 1.58 20.06
CA VAL A 540 4.81 2.97 20.34
C VAL A 540 3.81 3.04 21.51
N GLY A 541 4.12 3.83 22.54
CA GLY A 541 3.26 3.94 23.72
C GLY A 541 3.17 2.66 24.56
N GLY A 542 4.05 1.68 24.34
CA GLY A 542 4.11 0.45 25.13
C GLY A 542 2.97 -0.54 24.91
N VAL A 543 2.09 -0.30 23.94
CA VAL A 543 0.87 -1.09 23.74
C VAL A 543 0.68 -1.48 22.28
N ASN A 544 -0.05 -2.58 22.05
CA ASN A 544 -0.39 -2.99 20.69
C ASN A 544 -1.53 -2.13 20.12
N THR A 545 -1.17 -1.22 19.20
CA THR A 545 -2.11 -0.32 18.53
C THR A 545 -2.90 -0.97 17.38
N VAL A 546 -2.74 -2.28 17.17
CA VAL A 546 -3.58 -3.09 16.28
C VAL A 546 -4.35 -4.09 17.12
N VAL A 547 -5.61 -3.79 17.40
CA VAL A 547 -6.48 -4.62 18.23
C VAL A 547 -7.23 -5.62 17.33
N PRO A 548 -6.86 -6.91 17.30
CA PRO A 548 -7.63 -7.92 16.60
C PRO A 548 -8.86 -8.35 17.38
N ILE A 549 -9.94 -8.46 16.63
CA ILE A 549 -11.28 -8.72 17.13
C ILE A 549 -11.82 -9.98 16.45
N VAL A 550 -12.28 -10.89 17.29
CA VAL A 550 -13.10 -12.03 16.90
C VAL A 550 -14.55 -11.55 16.82
N VAL A 551 -15.19 -11.73 15.68
CA VAL A 551 -16.62 -11.47 15.51
C VAL A 551 -17.37 -12.75 15.78
N ARG A 552 -18.31 -12.72 16.72
CA ARG A 552 -19.19 -13.81 17.10
C ARG A 552 -20.59 -13.54 16.60
N VAL A 553 -21.26 -14.60 16.19
CA VAL A 553 -22.69 -14.56 15.86
C VAL A 553 -23.38 -15.63 16.70
N PRO A 554 -24.64 -15.43 17.10
CA PRO A 554 -25.35 -16.48 17.79
C PRO A 554 -25.41 -17.74 16.90
N ARG A 555 -25.43 -18.92 17.52
CA ARG A 555 -25.51 -20.20 16.82
C ARG A 555 -26.84 -20.39 16.10
N THR A 556 -26.82 -21.06 14.96
CA THR A 556 -28.03 -21.59 14.31
C THR A 556 -28.26 -23.05 14.69
N SER A 557 -29.49 -23.55 14.56
CA SER A 557 -29.85 -24.94 14.91
C SER A 557 -29.11 -26.02 14.08
N SER A 558 -28.48 -25.64 12.97
CA SER A 558 -27.70 -26.54 12.10
C SER A 558 -26.22 -26.66 12.49
N GLU A 559 -25.74 -25.90 13.48
CA GLU A 559 -24.33 -25.91 13.91
C GLU A 559 -24.20 -26.73 15.20
N GLY A 560 -23.42 -27.82 15.17
CA GLY A 560 -23.34 -28.82 16.25
C GLY A 560 -23.13 -28.26 17.66
N SER A 561 -23.57 -28.99 18.68
CA SER A 561 -23.65 -28.55 20.07
C SER A 561 -22.33 -28.77 20.83
N ASP A 562 -21.48 -27.74 20.92
CA ASP A 562 -20.41 -27.68 21.93
C ASP A 562 -20.85 -26.94 23.21
N GLY A 563 -22.15 -26.62 23.33
CA GLY A 563 -22.74 -25.90 24.46
C GLY A 563 -22.59 -24.38 24.42
N ASN A 564 -21.86 -23.80 23.45
CA ASN A 564 -21.69 -22.35 23.35
C ASN A 564 -22.84 -21.69 22.53
N PRO A 565 -23.57 -20.70 23.07
CA PRO A 565 -24.67 -20.02 22.35
C PRO A 565 -24.21 -19.23 21.11
N GLU A 566 -22.90 -19.01 20.94
CA GLU A 566 -22.32 -18.25 19.85
C GLU A 566 -21.20 -19.00 19.13
N VAL A 567 -21.00 -18.68 17.86
CA VAL A 567 -19.92 -19.19 17.01
C VAL A 567 -19.11 -18.02 16.45
N ALA A 568 -17.79 -18.17 16.41
CA ALA A 568 -16.92 -17.20 15.77
C ALA A 568 -17.05 -17.28 14.25
N LEU A 569 -17.14 -16.12 13.58
CA LEU A 569 -17.16 -16.07 12.12
C LEU A 569 -15.85 -16.59 11.55
N GLY A 570 -15.97 -17.46 10.56
CA GLY A 570 -14.80 -17.95 9.83
C GLY A 570 -14.25 -16.95 8.83
N TYR A 571 -13.07 -17.24 8.29
CA TYR A 571 -12.34 -16.32 7.42
C TYR A 571 -13.16 -15.85 6.20
N GLU A 572 -13.85 -16.75 5.49
CA GLU A 572 -14.64 -16.38 4.31
C GLU A 572 -15.86 -15.52 4.67
N ASP A 573 -16.55 -15.82 5.78
CA ASP A 573 -17.64 -14.99 6.29
C ASP A 573 -17.14 -13.62 6.72
N LEU A 574 -15.96 -13.54 7.36
CA LEU A 574 -15.33 -12.27 7.70
C LEU A 574 -14.95 -11.43 6.46
N ARG A 575 -14.61 -12.04 5.32
CA ARG A 575 -14.36 -11.30 4.07
C ARG A 575 -15.61 -10.63 3.54
N LEU A 576 -16.75 -11.31 3.60
CA LEU A 576 -18.01 -10.71 3.19
C LEU A 576 -18.49 -9.70 4.26
N PHE A 577 -18.31 -9.95 5.56
CA PHE A 577 -18.57 -8.98 6.62
C PHE A 577 -17.75 -7.68 6.42
N HIS A 578 -16.43 -7.82 6.20
CA HIS A 578 -15.53 -6.70 5.93
C HIS A 578 -15.94 -5.90 4.70
N ARG A 579 -16.37 -6.56 3.62
CA ARG A 579 -16.90 -5.87 2.43
C ARG A 579 -18.11 -5.02 2.78
N LEU A 580 -19.06 -5.58 3.53
CA LEU A 580 -20.29 -4.87 3.91
C LEU A 580 -19.98 -3.64 4.78
N LEU A 581 -18.96 -3.67 5.63
CA LEU A 581 -18.56 -2.49 6.43
C LEU A 581 -18.25 -1.28 5.54
N SER A 582 -17.72 -1.51 4.33
CA SER A 582 -17.36 -0.47 3.38
C SER A 582 -18.53 0.10 2.53
N GLU A 583 -19.72 -0.47 2.63
CA GLU A 583 -20.88 -0.11 1.79
C GLU A 583 -21.98 0.63 2.57
N ASP A 584 -22.90 1.32 1.90
CA ASP A 584 -24.19 1.67 2.49
C ASP A 584 -25.10 0.43 2.45
N ILE A 585 -25.37 -0.18 3.61
CA ILE A 585 -26.25 -1.35 3.72
C ILE A 585 -27.69 -0.97 4.07
N GLY A 586 -27.99 0.31 4.32
CA GLY A 586 -29.33 0.79 4.63
C GLY A 586 -30.34 0.47 3.53
N ARG A 587 -29.87 0.34 2.28
CA ARG A 587 -30.67 -0.11 1.12
C ARG A 587 -31.15 -1.56 1.20
N TYR A 588 -30.52 -2.40 2.01
CA TYR A 588 -30.87 -3.81 2.15
C TYR A 588 -31.73 -4.10 3.38
N LEU A 589 -31.88 -3.09 4.22
CA LEU A 589 -32.60 -3.19 5.47
C LEU A 589 -34.05 -2.71 5.35
N PRO A 590 -34.95 -3.16 6.25
CA PRO A 590 -36.33 -2.72 6.28
C PRO A 590 -36.48 -1.19 6.35
N GLN A 591 -37.55 -0.66 5.74
CA GLN A 591 -37.81 0.80 5.71
C GLN A 591 -38.33 1.36 7.05
N ASP A 592 -38.76 0.49 7.96
CA ASP A 592 -39.30 0.79 9.28
C ASP A 592 -38.26 0.75 10.42
N LEU A 593 -36.96 0.59 10.11
CA LEU A 593 -35.89 0.72 11.11
C LEU A 593 -35.89 2.10 11.78
N ALA A 594 -35.54 2.09 13.08
CA ALA A 594 -35.31 3.30 13.84
C ALA A 594 -34.27 4.20 13.15
N VAL A 595 -34.42 5.52 13.33
CA VAL A 595 -33.58 6.53 12.66
C VAL A 595 -32.10 6.32 12.99
N GLY A 596 -31.77 5.98 14.24
CA GLY A 596 -30.40 5.67 14.68
C GLY A 596 -29.81 4.45 13.95
N ASP A 597 -30.55 3.35 13.87
CA ASP A 597 -30.11 2.13 13.17
C ASP A 597 -29.94 2.37 11.67
N ARG A 598 -30.80 3.19 11.06
CA ARG A 598 -30.67 3.57 9.65
C ARG A 598 -29.43 4.43 9.41
N ALA A 599 -29.14 5.37 10.32
CA ALA A 599 -27.93 6.18 10.24
C ALA A 599 -26.67 5.30 10.39
N ALA A 600 -26.66 4.39 11.36
CA ALA A 600 -25.62 3.37 11.50
C ALA A 600 -25.50 2.51 10.24
N ALA A 601 -26.61 2.06 9.65
CA ALA A 601 -26.65 1.29 8.40
C ALA A 601 -26.19 2.05 7.14
N ARG A 602 -25.99 3.37 7.21
CA ARG A 602 -25.40 4.17 6.14
C ARG A 602 -23.91 4.45 6.33
N LEU A 603 -23.42 4.38 7.56
CA LEU A 603 -22.03 4.69 7.88
C LEU A 603 -21.07 3.70 7.19
N ARG A 604 -20.15 4.22 6.38
CA ARG A 604 -19.08 3.42 5.79
C ARG A 604 -17.89 3.41 6.74
N VAL A 605 -17.40 2.22 7.06
CA VAL A 605 -16.32 2.01 8.02
C VAL A 605 -15.27 1.10 7.40
N LEU A 606 -14.00 1.49 7.51
CA LEU A 606 -12.87 0.69 7.03
C LEU A 606 -12.15 0.08 8.22
N PHE A 607 -12.20 -1.24 8.36
CA PHE A 607 -11.38 -1.98 9.32
C PHE A 607 -10.20 -2.65 8.62
N GLY A 608 -9.20 -3.06 9.40
CA GLY A 608 -8.14 -3.92 8.88
C GLY A 608 -8.76 -5.18 8.27
N GLN A 609 -8.27 -5.57 7.09
CA GLN A 609 -8.75 -6.76 6.38
C GLN A 609 -8.80 -8.01 7.29
N PRO A 610 -9.68 -8.98 7.01
CA PRO A 610 -9.66 -10.24 7.71
C PRO A 610 -8.29 -10.90 7.64
N VAL A 611 -7.81 -11.39 8.77
CA VAL A 611 -6.60 -12.21 8.86
C VAL A 611 -7.04 -13.63 9.12
N LYS A 612 -6.57 -14.54 8.28
CA LYS A 612 -6.75 -15.97 8.49
C LYS A 612 -5.77 -16.42 9.56
N LEU A 613 -6.29 -16.92 10.69
CA LEU A 613 -5.48 -17.42 11.79
C LEU A 613 -5.61 -18.95 11.87
N GLY A 614 -4.48 -19.65 11.97
CA GLY A 614 -4.49 -21.10 12.12
C GLY A 614 -4.98 -21.88 10.89
N GLY A 615 -5.96 -22.77 11.10
CA GLY A 615 -6.56 -23.61 10.06
C GLY A 615 -7.48 -22.86 9.10
N ALA A 616 -8.22 -23.58 8.25
CA ALA A 616 -9.05 -22.95 7.21
C ALA A 616 -10.25 -22.15 7.75
N SER A 617 -10.63 -22.33 9.02
CA SER A 617 -11.91 -21.89 9.56
C SER A 617 -11.86 -20.66 10.48
N PHE A 618 -10.73 -20.23 11.03
CA PHE A 618 -10.70 -19.13 12.01
C PHE A 618 -10.08 -17.85 11.44
N GLY A 619 -10.65 -16.70 11.81
CA GLY A 619 -10.12 -15.40 11.40
C GLY A 619 -10.51 -14.28 12.35
N VAL A 620 -9.85 -13.14 12.17
CA VAL A 620 -10.10 -11.91 12.93
C VAL A 620 -10.17 -10.71 12.00
N ILE A 621 -10.93 -9.69 12.39
CA ILE A 621 -10.81 -8.33 11.86
C ILE A 621 -10.03 -7.48 12.84
N ARG A 622 -9.65 -6.25 12.48
CA ARG A 622 -8.75 -5.44 13.30
C ARG A 622 -9.17 -3.99 13.30
N ILE A 623 -9.15 -3.38 14.48
CA ILE A 623 -9.20 -1.92 14.65
C ILE A 623 -7.77 -1.48 14.91
N ALA A 624 -7.29 -0.51 14.13
CA ALA A 624 -5.92 -0.02 14.25
C ALA A 624 -5.88 1.50 14.35
N LEU A 625 -5.13 2.00 15.34
CA LEU A 625 -4.85 3.43 15.46
C LEU A 625 -4.00 3.87 14.28
N GLY A 626 -4.28 5.05 13.73
CA GLY A 626 -3.52 5.63 12.62
C GLY A 626 -3.19 7.08 12.90
N ALA A 627 -2.22 7.61 12.15
CA ALA A 627 -1.82 9.00 12.23
C ALA A 627 -2.99 9.95 11.92
N ASP A 628 -3.95 9.56 11.09
CA ASP A 628 -5.18 10.31 10.86
C ASP A 628 -5.93 10.64 12.16
N MET A 629 -6.08 9.65 13.04
CA MET A 629 -6.72 9.85 14.36
C MET A 629 -5.89 10.69 15.31
N LEU A 630 -4.56 10.54 15.29
CA LEU A 630 -3.65 11.39 16.07
C LEU A 630 -3.74 12.85 15.59
N MET A 631 -3.73 13.07 14.28
CA MET A 631 -3.83 14.40 13.70
C MET A 631 -5.19 15.04 14.00
N ASP A 632 -6.28 14.28 13.97
CA ASP A 632 -7.59 14.76 14.39
C ASP A 632 -7.61 15.16 15.88
N ALA A 633 -6.96 14.39 16.75
CA ALA A 633 -6.90 14.67 18.18
C ALA A 633 -6.01 15.88 18.53
N PHE A 634 -4.87 16.05 17.85
CA PHE A 634 -3.85 17.04 18.24
C PHE A 634 -3.78 18.28 17.35
N CYS A 635 -4.43 18.32 16.18
CA CYS A 635 -4.35 19.45 15.26
C CYS A 635 -5.70 20.13 14.94
N ARG A 636 -6.80 19.68 15.55
CA ARG A 636 -8.07 20.41 15.53
C ARG A 636 -8.06 21.51 16.59
N GLY A 637 -7.49 22.67 16.25
CA GLY A 637 -7.92 23.99 16.76
C GLY A 637 -7.82 24.34 18.25
N ASP A 638 -7.41 23.45 19.15
CA ASP A 638 -7.19 23.85 20.54
C ASP A 638 -5.83 24.56 20.73
N PRO A 639 -5.74 25.55 21.63
CA PRO A 639 -4.47 26.21 21.99
C PRO A 639 -3.44 25.17 22.45
N PRO A 640 -2.13 25.49 22.49
CA PRO A 640 -1.10 24.57 22.98
C PRO A 640 -1.56 23.99 24.32
N LEU A 641 -1.92 22.71 24.27
CA LEU A 641 -2.59 22.01 25.36
C LEU A 641 -1.62 21.93 26.55
N SER A 642 -2.04 22.44 27.71
CA SER A 642 -1.39 22.19 28.99
C SER A 642 -1.41 20.69 29.32
N GLU A 643 -0.57 20.24 30.26
CA GLU A 643 -0.48 18.82 30.68
C GLU A 643 -1.83 18.22 31.11
N GLU A 644 -2.82 19.05 31.44
CA GLU A 644 -4.13 18.65 31.96
C GLU A 644 -5.20 18.37 30.90
N ASN A 645 -4.99 18.74 29.62
CA ASN A 645 -6.02 18.61 28.56
C ASN A 645 -5.62 17.60 27.48
N VAL A 646 -5.89 16.31 27.71
CA VAL A 646 -5.86 15.25 26.68
C VAL A 646 -7.30 15.01 26.20
N PRO A 647 -7.61 15.14 24.89
CA PRO A 647 -8.96 14.95 24.39
C PRO A 647 -9.41 13.48 24.52
N ALA A 648 -10.67 13.28 24.94
CA ALA A 648 -11.31 11.96 25.04
C ALA A 648 -11.53 11.35 23.64
N ALA A 649 -11.26 10.04 23.48
CA ALA A 649 -11.31 9.36 22.18
C ALA A 649 -12.76 8.93 21.82
N GLY A 650 -13.57 9.83 21.24
CA GLY A 650 -14.94 9.49 20.83
C GLY A 650 -15.03 8.36 19.78
N GLU A 651 -15.45 7.15 20.18
CA GLU A 651 -15.60 5.96 19.30
C GLU A 651 -17.02 5.66 18.80
N GLY A 652 -18.05 6.36 19.30
CA GLY A 652 -19.45 5.90 19.23
C GLY A 652 -20.05 5.58 17.85
N GLY A 653 -19.57 6.21 16.77
CA GLY A 653 -20.15 6.06 15.42
C GLY A 653 -19.85 4.72 14.72
N GLY A 654 -18.59 4.24 14.77
CA GLY A 654 -18.15 3.02 14.06
C GLY A 654 -18.74 1.72 14.62
N VAL A 655 -19.30 1.81 15.81
CA VAL A 655 -19.71 0.72 16.69
C VAL A 655 -21.18 0.37 16.49
N ALA A 656 -22.05 1.37 16.51
CA ALA A 656 -23.46 1.22 16.15
C ALA A 656 -23.61 0.60 14.76
N ARG A 657 -22.70 0.94 13.85
CA ARG A 657 -22.57 0.31 12.53
C ARG A 657 -22.34 -1.20 12.62
N LEU A 658 -21.36 -1.61 13.41
CA LEU A 658 -20.93 -3.00 13.50
C LEU A 658 -22.05 -3.90 14.06
N LEU A 659 -22.77 -3.42 15.07
CA LEU A 659 -23.96 -4.10 15.61
C LEU A 659 -25.06 -4.22 14.55
N THR A 660 -25.33 -3.15 13.81
CA THR A 660 -26.33 -3.14 12.73
C THR A 660 -26.00 -4.15 11.61
N GLN A 661 -24.71 -4.33 11.29
CA GLN A 661 -24.25 -5.30 10.29
C GLN A 661 -24.44 -6.76 10.72
N ILE A 662 -24.15 -7.06 11.99
CA ILE A 662 -24.32 -8.41 12.55
C ILE A 662 -25.80 -8.81 12.50
N VAL A 663 -26.70 -7.87 12.80
CA VAL A 663 -28.14 -8.07 12.67
C VAL A 663 -28.56 -8.29 11.21
N PHE A 664 -28.05 -7.49 10.27
CA PHE A 664 -28.30 -7.68 8.83
C PHE A 664 -27.85 -9.06 8.32
N TRP A 665 -26.67 -9.51 8.75
CA TRP A 665 -26.08 -10.78 8.35
C TRP A 665 -27.01 -11.96 8.66
N ARG A 666 -27.58 -11.99 9.87
CA ARG A 666 -28.51 -13.02 10.31
C ARG A 666 -29.87 -13.00 9.60
N ALA A 667 -30.34 -11.84 9.15
CA ALA A 667 -31.61 -11.70 8.44
C ALA A 667 -31.60 -12.24 6.98
N GLY A 668 -30.67 -13.13 6.65
CA GLY A 668 -30.50 -13.70 5.32
C GLY A 668 -29.69 -12.84 4.36
N GLY A 669 -28.82 -11.96 4.86
CA GLY A 669 -27.95 -11.11 4.04
C GLY A 669 -27.06 -11.92 3.06
N ARG A 670 -26.59 -13.10 3.51
CA ARG A 670 -25.77 -14.04 2.71
C ARG A 670 -26.49 -14.50 1.43
N THR A 671 -27.72 -14.98 1.55
CA THR A 671 -28.52 -15.52 0.44
C THR A 671 -29.07 -14.43 -0.49
N LYS A 672 -29.36 -13.22 0.04
CA LYS A 672 -29.79 -12.07 -0.79
C LYS A 672 -28.67 -11.52 -1.67
N HIS A 673 -27.41 -11.58 -1.21
CA HIS A 673 -26.27 -11.08 -1.98
C HIS A 673 -25.77 -12.09 -3.02
N GLU A 674 -25.75 -13.39 -2.70
CA GLU A 674 -25.39 -14.46 -3.64
C GLU A 674 -26.37 -14.58 -4.83
N LYS A 675 -27.68 -14.41 -4.59
CA LYS A 675 -28.71 -14.43 -5.66
C LYS A 675 -28.60 -13.31 -6.70
N ARG A 676 -27.85 -12.23 -6.41
CA ARG A 676 -27.68 -11.09 -7.33
C ARG A 676 -26.36 -11.11 -8.12
N LEU A 677 -25.51 -12.12 -7.94
CA LEU A 677 -24.17 -12.17 -8.55
C LEU A 677 -24.00 -13.22 -9.68
N GLY A 678 -25.06 -13.87 -10.19
CA GLY A 678 -24.98 -14.67 -11.42
C GLY A 678 -26.31 -15.33 -11.85
N PRO A 679 -26.47 -15.69 -13.15
CA PRO A 679 -27.71 -16.25 -13.67
C PRO A 679 -27.74 -17.76 -13.43
N ARG A 680 -28.65 -18.24 -12.57
CA ARG A 680 -29.08 -19.63 -12.60
C ARG A 680 -30.60 -19.70 -12.63
N ARG A 681 -31.09 -20.23 -13.74
CA ARG A 681 -32.44 -20.76 -13.92
C ARG A 681 -32.65 -21.92 -12.93
N ASP A 682 -33.88 -22.00 -12.43
CA ASP A 682 -34.55 -23.15 -11.82
C ASP A 682 -34.08 -23.63 -10.43
N ALA A 683 -34.79 -23.20 -9.37
CA ALA A 683 -35.18 -23.98 -8.17
C ALA A 683 -35.95 -23.09 -7.15
N PRO A 684 -36.86 -23.66 -6.32
CA PRO A 684 -38.19 -23.11 -6.07
C PRO A 684 -38.29 -22.02 -5.01
N CYS A 685 -39.36 -21.23 -5.14
CA CYS A 685 -39.78 -20.14 -4.28
C CYS A 685 -39.83 -20.52 -2.79
N LEU A 686 -39.07 -19.80 -1.96
CA LEU A 686 -39.33 -19.72 -0.52
C LEU A 686 -40.21 -18.49 -0.25
N HIS A 687 -41.30 -18.75 0.46
CA HIS A 687 -42.49 -17.92 0.68
C HIS A 687 -42.17 -16.55 1.37
N PRO A 688 -42.83 -15.43 1.02
CA PRO A 688 -42.41 -14.07 1.41
C PRO A 688 -42.75 -13.63 2.86
N THR A 689 -43.27 -14.50 3.72
CA THR A 689 -43.92 -14.08 4.98
C THR A 689 -43.12 -14.30 6.26
N MET A 690 -41.93 -14.92 6.23
CA MET A 690 -41.12 -15.14 7.45
C MET A 690 -39.99 -14.13 7.70
N THR A 691 -39.75 -13.18 6.80
CA THR A 691 -38.58 -12.27 6.88
C THR A 691 -38.88 -10.88 7.48
N ARG A 692 -40.14 -10.55 7.76
CA ARG A 692 -40.54 -9.23 8.30
C ARG A 692 -40.76 -9.20 9.82
N GLY A 693 -41.14 -10.33 10.44
CA GLY A 693 -41.47 -10.37 11.87
C GLY A 693 -40.28 -10.42 12.82
N PHE A 694 -39.14 -11.00 12.41
CA PHE A 694 -38.06 -11.33 13.35
C PHE A 694 -37.10 -10.16 13.64
N VAL A 695 -36.87 -9.28 12.66
CA VAL A 695 -35.97 -8.12 12.81
C VAL A 695 -36.57 -7.04 13.72
N VAL A 696 -37.90 -6.89 13.69
CA VAL A 696 -38.63 -5.89 14.49
C VAL A 696 -38.93 -6.38 15.92
N VAL A 697 -39.17 -7.69 16.10
CA VAL A 697 -39.43 -8.27 17.44
C VAL A 697 -38.14 -8.43 18.24
N TRP A 698 -36.99 -8.66 17.59
CA TRP A 698 -35.70 -8.83 18.29
C TRP A 698 -35.05 -7.50 18.71
N MET A 699 -35.22 -6.42 17.93
CA MET A 699 -34.76 -5.07 18.33
C MET A 699 -35.60 -4.45 19.45
N ARG A 700 -36.89 -4.81 19.58
CA ARG A 700 -37.77 -4.29 20.63
C ARG A 700 -37.52 -4.86 22.04
N SER A 701 -36.90 -6.03 22.18
CA SER A 701 -36.79 -6.68 23.50
C SER A 701 -35.52 -6.34 24.29
N ARG A 702 -34.61 -5.50 23.78
CA ARG A 702 -33.33 -5.19 24.43
C ARG A 702 -32.90 -3.73 24.42
N LEU A 703 -33.82 -2.79 24.20
CA LEU A 703 -33.57 -1.36 24.39
C LEU A 703 -34.25 -0.79 25.64
N ASP A 704 -34.97 -1.62 26.41
CA ASP A 704 -35.51 -1.28 27.74
C ASP A 704 -34.73 -1.94 28.90
N ALA A 705 -33.51 -2.42 28.66
CA ALA A 705 -32.54 -2.88 29.66
C ALA A 705 -31.14 -2.43 29.24
#